data_AF-A0A1Z8JQ92-F1
#
_entry.id   AF-A0A1Z8JQ92-F1
#
_cell.length_a   1.000
_cell.length_b   1.000
_cell.length_c   1.000
_cell.angle_alpha   90.00
_cell.angle_beta   90.00
_cell.angle_gamma   90.00
#
_symmetry.space_group_name_H-M   'P 1'
#
loop_
_entity.id
_entity.type
_entity.pdbx_description
1 polymer ?
#
loop_
_entity_poly.entity_id
_entity_poly.type
_entity_poly.pdbx_seq_one_letter_code
_entity_poly.pdbx_strand_id
1 'polypeptide(L)'
;MLRALGFKSSPALSNEEMNQKIATQALQLEKALKAMDYVLDDRANEAYDLLNDHDTVAISQLAYGVCLFLEATLGFEQDTMKKASEILSKAESLSLKEKSFAEKNQIKSSQIYPPGTEFAVAYAESNLLNALLMLLSENFMEGAKALLKLRRAYQTLDSIKKNLDFDSNSPSASLADLSSYSSFQVEHNDASFVDLPLTMTDQEVKDQKIIDDLDRVYHMRLSRINGSHIGNPPVSESLQSELGGDSNNNLNDKDVLKLGNPSISSVDEYIHSGVNLCFGILQVVLSLIPPAIGKVLSVVGFKGSREVGLKMVWNAAMERNIHGGIGLLALLVFYDGPFQFTDVDFDIPSSSELNKSNSSLMRENDDKLKKIKTNSSSFSRKEIVEEKIQLERMASMNHGETLLHPGEKLVKVLLHARALFPHSNLWLLQESRMLASRGKLNEAVKLMDTAKPSQMKQVDALLGFDRCMILVFLHDFDRAGQDFLDLMKVNSYSHALYTWFAAACYLEAYRMCKTGLIPKGSDVDPKKVDSYASLADRYLHEAPKLIGKKKFLSKIPPFEKFIGRKYKELEEAQRRNPKIPFIDCIQTSLVHELAYFWNGYNRMSQEHLELSIKLLGYSALSSASLPSSSSAASISASAASTTGSPNDLVSSMSSMSIKSNNSLSLSSSPITLALKDSNGKPFAKVPENKEQRMIRIMFQSIALRRLGYITEGMEILDKIVISQLVNSSGKTTKLSDNPYLYPTALYERALFTWKLKGADGLPECMKWLTLSQNYHNDDYELSTRTGMKTKAAIDRLEDLNY
;
A
#
# COMPACT_ATOMS: atom_id res chain seq x y z
N MET A 1 -38.99 38.98 13.28
CA MET A 1 -38.01 39.73 14.12
C MET A 1 -36.95 40.44 13.29
N LEU A 2 -36.14 39.78 12.44
CA LEU A 2 -35.05 40.44 11.69
C LEU A 2 -35.51 41.46 10.63
N ARG A 3 -36.62 41.20 9.91
CA ARG A 3 -37.27 42.18 9.01
C ARG A 3 -37.86 43.40 9.73
N ALA A 4 -38.21 43.25 11.02
CA ALA A 4 -38.76 44.33 11.83
C ALA A 4 -37.67 45.26 12.43
N LEU A 5 -36.39 44.86 12.33
CA LEU A 5 -35.22 45.60 12.82
C LEU A 5 -34.47 46.35 11.70
N GLY A 6 -35.06 46.52 10.51
CA GLY A 6 -34.47 47.33 9.43
C GLY A 6 -33.36 46.66 8.61
N PHE A 7 -33.06 45.37 8.85
CA PHE A 7 -32.15 44.62 7.98
C PHE A 7 -32.84 44.31 6.65
N LYS A 8 -32.56 45.12 5.62
CA LYS A 8 -32.89 44.80 4.22
C LYS A 8 -32.13 43.52 3.84
N SER A 9 -32.84 42.50 3.36
CA SER A 9 -32.20 41.38 2.67
C SER A 9 -31.45 41.92 1.46
N SER A 10 -30.19 41.53 1.26
CA SER A 10 -29.48 41.78 0.00
C SER A 10 -30.38 41.37 -1.18
N PRO A 11 -30.41 42.14 -2.27
CA PRO A 11 -31.16 41.74 -3.47
C PRO A 11 -30.70 40.35 -3.92
N ALA A 12 -31.65 39.53 -4.37
CA ALA A 12 -31.34 38.25 -4.99
C ALA A 12 -30.54 38.52 -6.27
N LEU A 13 -29.53 37.69 -6.55
CA LEU A 13 -28.74 37.79 -7.78
C LEU A 13 -29.65 37.60 -9.00
N SER A 14 -29.36 38.35 -10.05
CA SER A 14 -29.95 38.13 -11.37
C SER A 14 -29.44 36.82 -11.99
N ASN A 15 -30.18 36.26 -12.95
CA ASN A 15 -29.73 35.06 -13.68
C ASN A 15 -28.41 35.30 -14.42
N GLU A 16 -28.21 36.49 -14.97
CA GLU A 16 -26.98 36.90 -15.63
C GLU A 16 -25.78 36.88 -14.66
N GLU A 17 -25.92 37.48 -13.47
CA GLU A 17 -24.87 37.44 -12.44
C GLU A 17 -24.57 36.01 -11.96
N MET A 18 -25.59 35.15 -11.88
CA MET A 18 -25.40 33.74 -11.54
C MET A 18 -24.67 32.98 -12.65
N ASN A 19 -25.07 33.15 -13.91
CA ASN A 19 -24.46 32.49 -15.07
C ASN A 19 -23.00 32.92 -15.26
N GLN A 20 -22.70 34.22 -15.14
CA GLN A 20 -21.32 34.71 -15.16
C GLN A 20 -20.49 34.12 -14.01
N LYS A 21 -21.07 33.98 -12.81
CA LYS A 21 -20.37 33.36 -11.67
C LYS A 21 -20.09 31.88 -11.92
N ILE A 22 -21.04 31.13 -12.49
CA ILE A 22 -20.86 29.72 -12.87
C ILE A 22 -19.72 29.57 -13.89
N ALA A 23 -19.75 30.35 -14.98
CA ALA A 23 -18.71 30.32 -16.01
C ALA A 23 -17.32 30.65 -15.44
N THR A 24 -17.25 31.68 -14.58
CA THR A 24 -16.00 32.07 -13.90
C THR A 24 -15.47 30.96 -12.99
N GLN A 25 -16.35 30.30 -12.23
CA GLN A 25 -16.00 29.20 -11.34
C GLN A 25 -15.50 27.97 -12.11
N ALA A 26 -16.16 27.62 -13.21
CA ALA A 26 -15.71 26.53 -14.09
C ALA A 26 -14.32 26.82 -14.68
N LEU A 27 -14.07 28.06 -15.09
CA LEU A 27 -12.76 28.48 -15.60
C LEU A 27 -11.67 28.42 -14.50
N GLN A 28 -11.98 28.86 -13.29
CA GLN A 28 -11.07 28.76 -12.14
C GLN A 28 -10.74 27.30 -11.81
N LEU A 29 -11.74 26.41 -11.90
CA LEU A 29 -11.56 24.98 -11.69
C LEU A 29 -10.62 24.38 -12.74
N GLU A 30 -10.84 24.62 -14.04
CA GLU A 30 -9.95 24.10 -15.09
C GLU A 30 -8.51 24.64 -14.98
N LYS A 31 -8.33 25.90 -14.55
CA LYS A 31 -7.01 26.44 -14.23
C LYS A 31 -6.34 25.67 -13.08
N ALA A 32 -7.08 25.40 -12.01
CA ALA A 32 -6.57 24.64 -10.88
C ALA A 32 -6.22 23.19 -11.26
N LEU A 33 -7.07 22.53 -12.07
CA LEU A 33 -6.80 21.18 -12.58
C LEU A 33 -5.53 21.14 -13.44
N LYS A 34 -5.35 22.12 -14.32
CA LYS A 34 -4.11 22.27 -15.11
C LYS A 34 -2.88 22.48 -14.22
N ALA A 35 -2.99 23.27 -13.15
CA ALA A 35 -1.89 23.45 -12.19
C ALA A 35 -1.51 22.12 -11.52
N MET A 36 -2.50 21.30 -11.15
CA MET A 36 -2.25 19.99 -10.55
C MET A 36 -1.54 19.02 -11.50
N ASP A 37 -1.83 19.08 -12.80
CA ASP A 37 -1.15 18.26 -13.80
C ASP A 37 0.32 18.67 -13.98
N TYR A 38 0.66 19.95 -13.84
CA TYR A 38 2.06 20.36 -13.75
C TYR A 38 2.76 19.74 -12.54
N VAL A 39 2.12 19.66 -11.37
CA VAL A 39 2.70 19.00 -10.19
C VAL A 39 2.92 17.51 -10.43
N LEU A 40 1.95 16.82 -11.03
CA LEU A 40 2.08 15.40 -11.37
C LEU A 40 3.18 15.12 -12.41
N ASP A 41 3.51 16.11 -13.24
CA ASP A 41 4.63 16.10 -14.19
C ASP A 41 5.94 16.66 -13.63
N ASP A 42 6.05 16.86 -12.32
CA ASP A 42 7.24 17.41 -11.67
C ASP A 42 7.65 18.82 -12.14
N ARG A 43 6.63 19.65 -12.38
CA ARG A 43 6.71 21.06 -12.80
C ARG A 43 6.00 21.98 -11.80
N ALA A 44 6.34 21.84 -10.52
CA ALA A 44 5.64 22.51 -9.43
C ALA A 44 5.69 24.05 -9.51
N ASN A 45 6.76 24.62 -10.05
CA ASN A 45 6.88 26.09 -10.19
C ASN A 45 5.80 26.65 -11.12
N GLU A 46 5.55 25.99 -12.25
CA GLU A 46 4.51 26.36 -13.20
C GLU A 46 3.10 26.24 -12.59
N ALA A 47 2.90 25.29 -11.68
CA ALA A 47 1.67 25.18 -10.91
C ALA A 47 1.47 26.38 -9.98
N TYR A 48 2.52 26.81 -9.26
CA TYR A 48 2.45 27.96 -8.36
C TYR A 48 2.19 29.27 -9.09
N ASP A 49 2.82 29.48 -10.24
CA ASP A 49 2.58 30.66 -11.07
C ASP A 49 1.12 30.73 -11.57
N LEU A 50 0.54 29.59 -11.93
CA LEU A 50 -0.84 29.49 -12.38
C LEU A 50 -1.86 29.71 -11.26
N LEU A 51 -1.47 29.44 -10.01
CA LEU A 51 -2.29 29.56 -8.79
C LEU A 51 -2.03 30.87 -8.03
N ASN A 52 -1.51 31.91 -8.68
CA ASN A 52 -1.22 33.18 -8.02
C ASN A 52 -2.46 33.86 -7.38
N ASP A 53 -3.66 33.52 -7.82
CA ASP A 53 -4.94 34.01 -7.30
C ASP A 53 -5.45 33.25 -6.06
N HIS A 54 -4.69 32.26 -5.57
CA HIS A 54 -5.05 31.36 -4.49
C HIS A 54 -5.64 32.06 -3.25
N ASP A 55 -5.10 33.21 -2.87
CA ASP A 55 -5.50 33.94 -1.67
C ASP A 55 -6.96 34.39 -1.67
N THR A 56 -7.59 34.45 -2.85
CA THR A 56 -8.94 34.97 -3.06
C THR A 56 -9.92 33.95 -3.65
N VAL A 57 -9.41 32.90 -4.32
CA VAL A 57 -10.22 31.90 -5.01
C VAL A 57 -10.16 30.58 -4.23
N ALA A 58 -11.33 30.08 -3.77
CA ALA A 58 -11.40 28.91 -2.89
C ALA A 58 -10.76 27.65 -3.49
N ILE A 59 -11.02 27.35 -4.76
CA ILE A 59 -10.46 26.18 -5.45
C ILE A 59 -8.95 26.34 -5.70
N SER A 60 -8.48 27.53 -6.10
CA SER A 60 -7.05 27.80 -6.22
C SER A 60 -6.32 27.69 -4.88
N GLN A 61 -6.93 28.15 -3.77
CA GLN A 61 -6.39 27.98 -2.41
C GLN A 61 -6.23 26.50 -2.04
N LEU A 62 -7.23 25.68 -2.36
CA LEU A 62 -7.18 24.24 -2.14
C LEU A 62 -6.07 23.60 -2.99
N ALA A 63 -6.04 23.87 -4.30
CA ALA A 63 -5.03 23.33 -5.21
C ALA A 63 -3.60 23.69 -4.74
N TYR A 64 -3.37 24.95 -4.36
CA TYR A 64 -2.09 25.37 -3.79
C TYR A 64 -1.77 24.64 -2.48
N GLY A 65 -2.78 24.41 -1.64
CA GLY A 65 -2.68 23.58 -0.45
C GLY A 65 -2.33 22.11 -0.75
N VAL A 66 -2.86 21.53 -1.83
CA VAL A 66 -2.53 20.18 -2.30
C VAL A 66 -1.06 20.12 -2.73
N CYS A 67 -0.55 21.11 -3.48
CA CYS A 67 0.87 21.16 -3.86
C CYS A 67 1.78 21.12 -2.62
N LEU A 68 1.55 22.05 -1.68
CA LEU A 68 2.33 22.11 -0.44
C LEU A 68 2.15 20.88 0.43
N PHE A 69 0.97 20.27 0.44
CA PHE A 69 0.72 19.03 1.15
C PHE A 69 1.58 17.88 0.58
N LEU A 70 1.65 17.74 -0.75
CA LEU A 70 2.48 16.72 -1.40
C LEU A 70 3.96 16.93 -1.07
N GLU A 71 4.46 18.17 -1.17
CA GLU A 71 5.83 18.52 -0.77
C GLU A 71 6.10 18.20 0.71
N ALA A 72 5.20 18.63 1.61
CA ALA A 72 5.32 18.43 3.05
C ALA A 72 5.30 16.96 3.46
N THR A 73 4.40 16.17 2.87
CA THR A 73 4.20 14.76 3.26
C THR A 73 5.25 13.82 2.70
N LEU A 74 5.83 14.13 1.54
CA LEU A 74 6.96 13.36 1.01
C LEU A 74 8.26 13.68 1.76
N GLY A 75 8.44 14.91 2.25
CA GLY A 75 9.68 15.36 2.91
C GLY A 75 9.71 15.19 4.43
N PHE A 76 8.55 15.07 5.07
CA PHE A 76 8.40 15.08 6.53
C PHE A 76 9.04 16.30 7.21
N GLU A 77 9.06 17.44 6.52
CA GLU A 77 9.64 18.69 7.01
C GLU A 77 8.60 19.47 7.83
N GLN A 78 8.90 19.74 9.11
CA GLN A 78 7.94 20.36 10.04
C GLN A 78 7.50 21.77 9.60
N ASP A 79 8.41 22.59 9.08
CA ASP A 79 8.09 23.94 8.61
C ASP A 79 7.17 23.91 7.39
N THR A 80 7.46 23.01 6.45
CA THR A 80 6.65 22.78 5.25
C THR A 80 5.27 22.23 5.62
N MET A 81 5.18 21.31 6.59
CA MET A 81 3.91 20.81 7.14
C MET A 81 3.09 21.91 7.79
N LYS A 82 3.71 22.81 8.56
CA LYS A 82 3.02 23.94 9.18
C LYS A 82 2.45 24.90 8.14
N LYS A 83 3.26 25.27 7.14
CA LYS A 83 2.83 26.12 6.02
C LYS A 83 1.65 25.49 5.26
N ALA A 84 1.73 24.19 4.96
CA ALA A 84 0.64 23.47 4.31
C ALA A 84 -0.65 23.49 5.16
N SER A 85 -0.54 23.31 6.48
CA SER A 85 -1.70 23.35 7.40
C SER A 85 -2.36 24.73 7.43
N GLU A 86 -1.59 25.82 7.42
CA GLU A 86 -2.11 27.20 7.37
C GLU A 86 -2.90 27.45 6.07
N ILE A 87 -2.32 27.07 4.93
CA ILE A 87 -2.96 27.21 3.60
C ILE A 87 -4.25 26.39 3.51
N LEU A 88 -4.24 25.14 3.99
CA LEU A 88 -5.42 24.27 3.98
C LEU A 88 -6.52 24.76 4.95
N SER A 89 -6.13 25.39 6.07
CA SER A 89 -7.09 26.02 6.98
C SER A 89 -7.79 27.23 6.34
N LYS A 90 -7.06 27.98 5.51
CA LYS A 90 -7.64 29.05 4.69
C LYS A 90 -8.55 28.48 3.59
N ALA A 91 -8.14 27.41 2.92
CA ALA A 91 -8.96 26.70 1.93
C ALA A 91 -10.29 26.22 2.53
N GLU A 92 -10.26 25.66 3.75
CA GLU A 92 -11.46 25.27 4.51
C GLU A 92 -12.41 26.46 4.70
N SER A 93 -11.87 27.60 5.13
CA SER A 93 -12.65 28.82 5.42
C SER A 93 -13.27 29.43 4.16
N LEU A 94 -12.50 29.51 3.07
CA LEU A 94 -12.99 30.02 1.78
C LEU A 94 -14.04 29.10 1.16
N SER A 95 -13.81 27.78 1.20
CA SER A 95 -14.76 26.80 0.68
C SER A 95 -16.09 26.85 1.42
N LEU A 96 -16.08 26.96 2.75
CA LEU A 96 -17.30 27.09 3.53
C LEU A 96 -18.06 28.39 3.20
N LYS A 97 -17.33 29.50 3.00
CA LYS A 97 -17.93 30.79 2.61
C LYS A 97 -18.59 30.72 1.23
N GLU A 98 -17.92 30.16 0.22
CA GLU A 98 -18.49 30.02 -1.13
C GLU A 98 -19.66 29.04 -1.14
N LYS A 99 -19.58 27.93 -0.39
CA LYS A 99 -20.71 27.01 -0.20
C LYS A 99 -21.95 27.74 0.32
N SER A 100 -21.84 28.44 1.45
CA SER A 100 -22.97 29.17 2.04
C SER A 100 -23.49 30.28 1.13
N PHE A 101 -22.61 30.91 0.34
CA PHE A 101 -23.01 31.89 -0.65
C PHE A 101 -23.81 31.27 -1.79
N ALA A 102 -23.37 30.13 -2.33
CA ALA A 102 -24.06 29.41 -3.39
C ALA A 102 -25.45 28.91 -2.93
N GLU A 103 -25.53 28.32 -1.74
CA GLU A 103 -26.79 27.87 -1.13
C GLU A 103 -27.77 29.04 -0.91
N LYS A 104 -27.29 30.16 -0.37
CA LYS A 104 -28.13 31.35 -0.11
C LYS A 104 -28.71 31.94 -1.40
N ASN A 105 -27.93 31.95 -2.47
CA ASN A 105 -28.32 32.55 -3.75
C ASN A 105 -28.84 31.53 -4.78
N GLN A 106 -28.95 30.25 -4.41
CA GLN A 106 -29.41 29.16 -5.28
C GLN A 106 -28.59 29.02 -6.59
N ILE A 107 -27.28 29.26 -6.52
CA ILE A 107 -26.37 29.13 -7.67
C ILE A 107 -26.16 27.65 -7.97
N LYS A 108 -26.74 27.17 -9.07
CA LYS A 108 -26.67 25.77 -9.49
C LYS A 108 -25.64 25.60 -10.61
N SER A 109 -24.43 25.16 -10.25
CA SER A 109 -23.28 24.91 -11.15
C SER A 109 -23.24 23.48 -11.72
N SER A 110 -24.10 22.59 -11.22
CA SER A 110 -24.23 21.19 -11.65
C SER A 110 -25.68 20.87 -12.02
N GLN A 111 -25.91 19.98 -12.99
CA GLN A 111 -27.28 19.51 -13.29
C GLN A 111 -27.80 18.52 -12.22
N ILE A 112 -26.89 17.75 -11.63
CA ILE A 112 -27.15 16.62 -10.75
C ILE A 112 -27.15 17.06 -9.28
N TYR A 113 -26.23 17.95 -8.92
CA TYR A 113 -25.95 18.28 -7.54
C TYR A 113 -26.66 19.56 -7.05
N PRO A 114 -27.00 19.63 -5.74
CA PRO A 114 -27.49 20.86 -5.13
C PRO A 114 -26.46 22.00 -5.19
N PRO A 115 -26.92 23.28 -5.11
CA PRO A 115 -26.06 24.46 -5.04
C PRO A 115 -24.91 24.34 -4.02
N GLY A 116 -23.68 24.61 -4.45
CA GLY A 116 -22.50 24.65 -3.59
C GLY A 116 -21.85 23.31 -3.24
N THR A 117 -22.23 22.23 -3.92
CA THR A 117 -21.67 20.88 -3.67
C THR A 117 -20.17 20.79 -3.98
N GLU A 118 -19.69 21.45 -5.02
CA GLU A 118 -18.28 21.58 -5.39
C GLU A 118 -17.44 22.17 -4.25
N PHE A 119 -17.98 23.17 -3.54
CA PHE A 119 -17.33 23.77 -2.39
C PHE A 119 -17.46 22.90 -1.13
N ALA A 120 -18.50 22.07 -1.03
CA ALA A 120 -18.60 21.05 0.00
C ALA A 120 -17.53 19.96 -0.16
N VAL A 121 -17.23 19.56 -1.40
CA VAL A 121 -16.11 18.65 -1.72
C VAL A 121 -14.77 19.31 -1.36
N ALA A 122 -14.54 20.55 -1.81
CA ALA A 122 -13.32 21.29 -1.48
C ALA A 122 -13.12 21.48 0.04
N TYR A 123 -14.21 21.71 0.78
CA TYR A 123 -14.22 21.76 2.25
C TYR A 123 -13.84 20.40 2.87
N ALA A 124 -14.38 19.30 2.36
CA ALA A 124 -14.07 17.96 2.84
C ALA A 124 -12.60 17.61 2.58
N GLU A 125 -12.08 17.87 1.38
CA GLU A 125 -10.68 17.68 1.01
C GLU A 125 -9.74 18.48 1.91
N SER A 126 -10.02 19.77 2.11
CA SER A 126 -9.24 20.63 3.02
C SER A 126 -9.19 20.05 4.43
N ASN A 127 -10.31 19.51 4.94
CA ASN A 127 -10.35 18.87 6.25
C ASN A 127 -9.54 17.57 6.30
N LEU A 128 -9.59 16.74 5.25
CA LEU A 128 -8.83 15.50 5.18
C LEU A 128 -7.33 15.76 5.15
N LEU A 129 -6.87 16.59 4.23
CA LEU A 129 -5.44 16.90 4.07
C LEU A 129 -4.87 17.55 5.33
N ASN A 130 -5.61 18.48 5.94
CA ASN A 130 -5.18 19.11 7.18
C ASN A 130 -5.18 18.10 8.35
N ALA A 131 -6.19 17.21 8.45
CA ALA A 131 -6.18 16.16 9.45
C ALA A 131 -4.98 15.21 9.30
N LEU A 132 -4.59 14.87 8.06
CA LEU A 132 -3.41 14.05 7.79
C LEU A 132 -2.12 14.74 8.26
N LEU A 133 -1.94 16.03 7.96
CA LEU A 133 -0.79 16.79 8.47
C LEU A 133 -0.72 16.79 10.01
N MET A 134 -1.87 16.98 10.67
CA MET A 134 -1.99 16.96 12.13
C MET A 134 -1.71 15.59 12.75
N LEU A 135 -1.93 14.49 12.03
CA LEU A 135 -1.56 13.15 12.47
C LEU A 135 -0.07 12.87 12.26
N LEU A 136 0.52 13.46 11.21
CA LEU A 136 1.94 13.33 10.89
C LEU A 136 2.84 14.21 11.76
N SER A 137 2.31 15.26 12.38
CA SER A 137 3.07 16.15 13.29
C SER A 137 3.44 15.51 14.64
N GLU A 138 2.98 14.29 14.91
CA GLU A 138 3.23 13.52 16.15
C GLU A 138 2.83 14.24 17.46
N ASN A 139 1.97 15.27 17.39
CA ASN A 139 1.48 16.03 18.54
C ASN A 139 0.14 15.47 19.07
N PHE A 140 0.11 14.97 20.31
CA PHE A 140 -1.10 14.37 20.91
C PHE A 140 -2.29 15.35 20.94
N MET A 141 -2.06 16.65 21.18
CA MET A 141 -3.12 17.67 21.17
C MET A 141 -3.72 17.89 19.77
N GLU A 142 -2.93 17.64 18.72
CA GLU A 142 -3.39 17.72 17.34
C GLU A 142 -4.20 16.48 16.93
N GLY A 143 -3.93 15.32 17.53
CA GLY A 143 -4.68 14.08 17.27
C GLY A 143 -6.19 14.21 17.48
N ALA A 144 -6.64 14.87 18.57
CA ALA A 144 -8.06 15.08 18.82
C ALA A 144 -8.73 16.00 17.79
N LYS A 145 -8.03 17.06 17.37
CA LYS A 145 -8.50 17.99 16.33
C LYS A 145 -8.53 17.30 14.96
N ALA A 146 -7.54 16.46 14.67
CA ALA A 146 -7.49 15.65 13.45
C ALA A 146 -8.71 14.73 13.35
N LEU A 147 -9.08 14.04 14.45
CA LEU A 147 -10.29 13.20 14.50
C LEU A 147 -11.57 13.99 14.21
N LEU A 148 -11.71 15.22 14.74
CA LEU A 148 -12.86 16.07 14.45
C LEU A 148 -12.93 16.47 12.97
N LYS A 149 -11.79 16.78 12.36
CA LYS A 149 -11.69 17.11 10.93
C LYS A 149 -12.00 15.91 10.04
N LEU A 150 -11.46 14.73 10.35
CA LEU A 150 -11.80 13.47 9.67
C LEU A 150 -13.31 13.20 9.74
N ARG A 151 -13.93 13.43 10.90
CA ARG A 151 -15.38 13.26 11.07
C ARG A 151 -16.19 14.20 10.18
N ARG A 152 -15.83 15.48 10.12
CA ARG A 152 -16.50 16.48 9.28
C ARG A 152 -16.39 16.11 7.79
N ALA A 153 -15.21 15.71 7.35
CA ALA A 153 -15.00 15.28 5.98
C ALA A 153 -15.83 14.04 5.64
N TYR A 154 -15.78 13.00 6.47
CA TYR A 154 -16.57 11.78 6.27
C TYR A 154 -18.07 12.06 6.19
N GLN A 155 -18.62 12.86 7.10
CA GLN A 155 -20.06 13.19 7.11
C GLN A 155 -20.47 13.98 5.86
N THR A 156 -19.62 14.89 5.41
CA THR A 156 -19.85 15.67 4.18
C THR A 156 -19.87 14.74 2.97
N LEU A 157 -18.86 13.88 2.84
CA LEU A 157 -18.74 12.94 1.71
C LEU A 157 -19.84 11.88 1.70
N ASP A 158 -20.20 11.32 2.86
CA ASP A 158 -21.30 10.35 3.01
C ASP A 158 -22.65 10.97 2.60
N SER A 159 -22.89 12.24 2.94
CA SER A 159 -24.10 12.96 2.53
C SER A 159 -24.17 13.15 1.02
N ILE A 160 -23.06 13.54 0.38
CA ILE A 160 -23.00 13.69 -1.09
C ILE A 160 -23.15 12.32 -1.78
N LYS A 161 -22.52 11.28 -1.24
CA LYS A 161 -22.59 9.91 -1.79
C LYS A 161 -24.00 9.32 -1.71
N LYS A 162 -24.76 9.60 -0.66
CA LYS A 162 -26.16 9.16 -0.56
C LYS A 162 -27.04 9.79 -1.63
N ASN A 163 -26.85 11.08 -1.93
CA ASN A 163 -27.59 11.74 -3.01
C ASN A 163 -27.31 11.07 -4.37
N LEU A 164 -26.07 10.65 -4.61
CA LEU A 164 -25.69 9.83 -5.78
C LEU A 164 -26.47 8.51 -5.87
N ASP A 165 -26.68 7.80 -4.76
CA ASP A 165 -27.38 6.50 -4.75
C ASP A 165 -28.91 6.63 -4.83
N PHE A 166 -29.48 7.72 -4.30
CA PHE A 166 -30.93 7.97 -4.36
C PHE A 166 -31.42 8.25 -5.78
N ASP A 167 -30.67 9.01 -6.58
CA ASP A 167 -31.04 9.28 -7.98
C ASP A 167 -30.91 8.04 -8.88
N SER A 168 -30.02 7.10 -8.54
CA SER A 168 -29.87 5.83 -9.29
C SER A 168 -31.07 4.87 -9.17
N ASN A 169 -31.98 5.07 -8.20
CA ASN A 169 -33.20 4.29 -8.03
C ASN A 169 -34.47 4.97 -8.61
N SER A 170 -34.33 6.15 -9.22
CA SER A 170 -35.37 6.76 -10.04
C SER A 170 -35.24 6.18 -11.48
N PRO A 171 -36.32 5.85 -12.21
CA PRO A 171 -36.24 5.25 -13.54
C PRO A 171 -35.77 6.22 -14.66
N SER A 172 -34.90 7.16 -14.31
CA SER A 172 -34.19 8.04 -15.21
C SER A 172 -32.94 8.54 -14.48
N ALA A 173 -31.76 8.22 -15.04
CA ALA A 173 -30.41 8.61 -14.62
C ALA A 173 -29.68 7.68 -13.64
N SER A 174 -28.94 6.70 -14.17
CA SER A 174 -27.46 6.76 -14.18
C SER A 174 -26.79 5.50 -14.75
N LEU A 175 -25.76 5.76 -15.56
CA LEU A 175 -24.63 4.89 -15.96
C LEU A 175 -24.85 3.73 -16.96
N ALA A 176 -26.03 3.12 -17.09
CA ALA A 176 -26.25 2.08 -18.12
C ALA A 176 -26.66 2.64 -19.50
N ASP A 177 -27.43 3.73 -19.51
CA ASP A 177 -27.99 4.36 -20.72
C ASP A 177 -27.11 5.43 -21.38
N LEU A 178 -25.85 5.60 -20.95
CA LEU A 178 -24.90 6.45 -21.68
C LEU A 178 -24.16 5.70 -22.80
N SER A 179 -24.37 4.38 -22.91
CA SER A 179 -23.83 3.55 -24.00
C SER A 179 -24.68 3.61 -25.28
N SER A 180 -25.93 4.08 -25.18
CA SER A 180 -26.92 4.14 -26.28
C SER A 180 -26.92 5.46 -27.06
N TYR A 181 -26.12 6.46 -26.68
CA TYR A 181 -25.90 7.70 -27.46
C TYR A 181 -24.75 7.58 -28.49
N SER A 182 -24.32 6.37 -28.82
CA SER A 182 -23.25 6.07 -29.77
C SER A 182 -23.64 6.23 -31.26
N SER A 183 -24.74 6.93 -31.55
CA SER A 183 -25.16 7.24 -32.92
C SER A 183 -25.83 8.60 -33.04
N PHE A 184 -25.05 9.67 -32.86
CA PHE A 184 -25.39 10.95 -33.49
C PHE A 184 -24.17 11.41 -34.29
N GLN A 185 -24.34 11.42 -35.61
CA GLN A 185 -23.42 12.08 -36.53
C GLN A 185 -23.40 13.56 -36.17
N VAL A 186 -22.20 14.09 -35.96
CA VAL A 186 -21.97 15.52 -35.70
C VAL A 186 -22.19 16.25 -37.01
N GLU A 187 -23.39 16.81 -37.19
CA GLU A 187 -23.57 17.99 -38.02
C GLU A 187 -23.42 19.23 -37.13
N HIS A 188 -22.55 20.14 -37.56
CA HIS A 188 -22.37 21.47 -36.99
C HIS A 188 -23.70 22.23 -36.96
N ASN A 189 -24.28 22.41 -35.76
CA ASN A 189 -24.96 23.64 -35.30
C ASN A 189 -25.76 23.35 -34.01
N ASP A 190 -25.28 23.93 -32.91
CA ASP A 190 -25.97 24.37 -31.68
C ASP A 190 -25.06 24.11 -30.46
N ALA A 191 -24.38 25.18 -30.01
CA ALA A 191 -23.46 25.13 -28.87
C ALA A 191 -24.23 24.98 -27.55
N SER A 192 -24.60 23.76 -27.18
CA SER A 192 -25.04 23.45 -25.82
C SER A 192 -23.81 23.33 -24.92
N PHE A 193 -23.51 24.36 -24.13
CA PHE A 193 -22.42 24.32 -23.15
C PHE A 193 -22.79 23.38 -21.98
N VAL A 194 -22.13 22.23 -21.90
CA VAL A 194 -22.34 21.22 -20.84
C VAL A 194 -22.11 21.79 -19.43
N ASP A 195 -21.24 22.81 -19.30
CA ASP A 195 -20.90 23.47 -18.03
C ASP A 195 -21.92 24.50 -17.54
N LEU A 196 -23.00 24.73 -18.30
CA LEU A 196 -24.08 25.60 -17.90
C LEU A 196 -25.38 24.79 -17.72
N PRO A 197 -25.82 24.55 -16.46
CA PRO A 197 -27.04 23.77 -16.19
C PRO A 197 -28.35 24.46 -16.59
N LEU A 198 -28.33 25.80 -16.77
CA LEU A 198 -29.49 26.62 -17.08
C LEU A 198 -29.57 26.90 -18.58
N THR A 199 -30.75 26.77 -19.18
CA THR A 199 -30.99 27.16 -20.57
C THR A 199 -30.82 28.67 -20.71
N MET A 200 -29.86 29.10 -21.53
CA MET A 200 -29.66 30.51 -21.89
C MET A 200 -30.95 31.07 -22.52
N THR A 201 -31.42 32.21 -22.03
CA THR A 201 -32.47 33.00 -22.68
C THR A 201 -31.89 33.72 -23.92
N ASP A 202 -32.75 34.09 -24.88
CA ASP A 202 -32.36 34.83 -26.10
C ASP A 202 -31.58 36.15 -25.83
N GLN A 203 -31.66 36.66 -24.60
CA GLN A 203 -30.96 37.86 -24.13
C GLN A 203 -29.54 37.55 -23.60
N GLU A 204 -29.35 36.37 -22.99
CA GLU A 204 -28.08 35.91 -22.41
C GLU A 204 -27.09 35.41 -23.47
N VAL A 205 -27.59 35.02 -24.66
CA VAL A 205 -26.80 34.76 -25.89
C VAL A 205 -26.03 36.00 -26.37
N LYS A 206 -26.28 37.19 -25.80
CA LYS A 206 -25.57 38.44 -26.14
C LYS A 206 -24.44 38.83 -25.18
N ASP A 207 -24.27 38.17 -24.04
CA ASP A 207 -23.11 38.43 -23.19
C ASP A 207 -21.90 37.66 -23.70
N GLN A 208 -21.16 38.34 -24.59
CA GLN A 208 -19.94 37.82 -25.20
C GLN A 208 -18.97 37.25 -24.16
N LYS A 209 -18.93 37.83 -22.95
CA LYS A 209 -17.99 37.39 -21.91
C LYS A 209 -18.33 36.02 -21.35
N ILE A 210 -19.61 35.71 -21.10
CA ILE A 210 -20.03 34.40 -20.60
C ILE A 210 -19.74 33.32 -21.64
N ILE A 211 -20.03 33.62 -22.91
CA ILE A 211 -19.76 32.71 -24.04
C ILE A 211 -18.25 32.47 -24.18
N ASP A 212 -17.43 33.53 -24.14
CA ASP A 212 -15.98 33.43 -24.23
C ASP A 212 -15.39 32.60 -23.06
N ASP A 213 -15.90 32.79 -21.84
CA ASP A 213 -15.46 32.02 -20.67
C ASP A 213 -15.85 30.54 -20.80
N LEU A 214 -17.07 30.22 -21.25
CA LEU A 214 -17.54 28.84 -21.44
C LEU A 214 -16.82 28.13 -22.60
N ASP A 215 -16.56 28.81 -23.71
CA ASP A 215 -15.76 28.29 -24.83
C ASP A 215 -14.33 27.99 -24.39
N ARG A 216 -13.75 28.88 -23.58
CA ARG A 216 -12.45 28.65 -22.97
C ARG A 216 -12.45 27.44 -22.04
N VAL A 217 -13.48 27.26 -21.21
CA VAL A 217 -13.63 26.07 -20.35
C VAL A 217 -13.68 24.79 -21.19
N TYR A 218 -14.49 24.77 -22.24
CA TYR A 218 -14.60 23.63 -23.16
C TYR A 218 -13.24 23.26 -23.76
N HIS A 219 -12.52 24.24 -24.30
CA HIS A 219 -11.20 24.01 -24.90
C HIS A 219 -10.14 23.59 -23.87
N MET A 220 -10.17 24.14 -22.65
CA MET A 220 -9.27 23.72 -21.57
C MET A 220 -9.55 22.27 -21.15
N ARG A 221 -10.82 21.90 -20.93
CA ARG A 221 -11.21 20.52 -20.58
C ARG A 221 -10.81 19.54 -21.68
N LEU A 222 -11.12 19.83 -22.94
CA LEU A 222 -10.79 18.95 -24.06
C LEU A 222 -9.27 18.76 -24.18
N SER A 223 -8.49 19.83 -24.03
CA SER A 223 -7.02 19.75 -24.04
C SER A 223 -6.47 18.97 -22.86
N ARG A 224 -7.11 19.04 -21.68
CA ARG A 224 -6.74 18.27 -20.49
C ARG A 224 -7.02 16.77 -20.68
N ILE A 225 -8.23 16.43 -21.14
CA ILE A 225 -8.63 15.03 -21.43
C ILE A 225 -7.68 14.41 -22.46
N ASN A 226 -7.32 15.16 -23.51
CA ASN A 226 -6.41 14.69 -24.55
C ASN A 226 -4.92 14.73 -24.13
N GLY A 227 -4.59 15.27 -22.95
CA GLY A 227 -3.21 15.33 -22.44
C GLY A 227 -2.32 16.45 -23.03
N SER A 228 -2.82 17.28 -23.94
CA SER A 228 -2.03 18.31 -24.65
C SER A 228 -1.88 19.64 -23.88
N HIS A 229 -2.68 19.86 -22.83
CA HIS A 229 -2.79 21.16 -22.16
C HIS A 229 -1.55 21.67 -21.42
N ILE A 230 -0.56 20.82 -21.11
CA ILE A 230 0.68 21.17 -20.40
C ILE A 230 1.94 21.12 -21.30
N GLY A 231 1.75 21.04 -22.62
CA GLY A 231 2.86 21.07 -23.59
C GLY A 231 3.66 19.78 -23.70
N ASN A 232 3.12 18.65 -23.22
CA ASN A 232 3.73 17.33 -23.39
C ASN A 232 3.32 16.73 -24.74
N PRO A 233 4.11 15.80 -25.30
CA PRO A 233 3.72 15.03 -26.48
C PRO A 233 2.39 14.28 -26.28
N PRO A 234 1.62 14.00 -27.34
CA PRO A 234 0.44 13.16 -27.27
C PRO A 234 0.77 11.79 -26.67
N VAL A 235 -0.17 11.21 -25.91
CA VAL A 235 0.00 9.89 -25.28
C VAL A 235 0.36 8.82 -26.31
N SER A 236 -0.21 8.86 -27.52
CA SER A 236 0.09 7.90 -28.57
C SER A 236 1.57 7.86 -29.00
N GLU A 237 2.32 8.93 -28.78
CA GLU A 237 3.76 9.01 -29.13
C GLU A 237 4.67 8.49 -28.02
N SER A 238 4.22 8.54 -26.75
CA SER A 238 5.04 8.19 -25.57
C SER A 238 4.59 6.90 -24.88
N LEU A 239 3.42 6.37 -25.23
CA LEU A 239 2.84 5.18 -24.60
C LEU A 239 3.70 3.94 -24.87
N GLN A 240 4.07 3.27 -23.79
CA GLN A 240 4.78 1.99 -23.83
C GLN A 240 3.78 0.84 -23.81
N SER A 241 4.12 -0.26 -24.48
CA SER A 241 3.31 -1.49 -24.46
C SER A 241 3.57 -2.37 -23.24
N GLU A 242 4.77 -2.29 -22.67
CA GLU A 242 5.23 -3.16 -21.57
C GLU A 242 6.02 -2.35 -20.55
N LEU A 243 6.04 -2.82 -19.29
CA LEU A 243 6.82 -2.22 -18.22
C LEU A 243 8.32 -2.27 -18.54
N GLY A 244 9.02 -1.16 -18.34
CA GLY A 244 10.46 -1.05 -18.59
C GLY A 244 10.85 -1.13 -20.07
N GLY A 245 9.88 -1.07 -20.99
CA GLY A 245 10.11 -1.11 -22.44
C GLY A 245 10.48 0.24 -23.03
N ASP A 246 11.17 0.22 -24.18
CA ASP A 246 11.43 1.43 -24.96
C ASP A 246 10.19 1.84 -25.77
N SER A 247 9.94 3.15 -25.93
CA SER A 247 8.76 3.75 -26.59
C SER A 247 8.72 3.57 -28.13
N ASN A 248 8.89 2.35 -28.65
CA ASN A 248 9.13 2.10 -30.09
C ASN A 248 8.06 1.24 -30.81
N ASN A 249 6.83 1.14 -30.29
CA ASN A 249 5.78 0.36 -30.94
C ASN A 249 4.70 1.25 -31.58
N ASN A 250 4.36 0.96 -32.85
CA ASN A 250 3.15 1.44 -33.51
C ASN A 250 1.93 0.80 -32.83
N LEU A 251 1.48 1.41 -31.72
CA LEU A 251 0.26 1.00 -31.02
C LEU A 251 -0.98 1.39 -31.85
N ASN A 252 -2.00 0.53 -31.85
CA ASN A 252 -3.27 0.86 -32.50
C ASN A 252 -4.08 1.79 -31.59
N ASP A 253 -4.94 2.65 -32.16
CA ASP A 253 -5.86 3.53 -31.41
C ASP A 253 -6.76 2.79 -30.40
N LYS A 254 -6.95 1.46 -30.57
CA LYS A 254 -7.72 0.61 -29.66
C LYS A 254 -6.99 0.27 -28.37
N ASP A 255 -5.66 0.39 -28.34
CA ASP A 255 -4.82 0.07 -27.19
C ASP A 255 -4.68 1.27 -26.22
N VAL A 256 -5.05 2.47 -26.68
CA VAL A 256 -5.03 3.70 -25.87
C VAL A 256 -6.26 3.72 -24.96
N LEU A 257 -6.01 3.65 -23.65
CA LEU A 257 -7.05 3.86 -22.64
C LEU A 257 -7.67 5.25 -22.79
N LYS A 258 -9.00 5.30 -22.85
CA LYS A 258 -9.77 6.55 -22.79
C LYS A 258 -10.08 6.88 -21.33
N LEU A 259 -9.42 7.91 -20.80
CA LEU A 259 -9.66 8.42 -19.44
C LEU A 259 -10.49 9.70 -19.50
N GLY A 260 -11.43 9.84 -18.56
CA GLY A 260 -12.38 10.94 -18.50
C GLY A 260 -13.47 10.89 -19.58
N ASN A 261 -14.45 11.80 -19.46
CA ASN A 261 -15.57 11.91 -20.40
C ASN A 261 -15.82 13.39 -20.76
N PRO A 262 -15.60 13.82 -22.02
CA PRO A 262 -15.75 15.22 -22.42
C PRO A 262 -17.20 15.73 -22.36
N SER A 263 -18.17 14.82 -22.32
CA SER A 263 -19.60 15.13 -22.21
C SER A 263 -20.07 15.38 -20.77
N ILE A 264 -19.17 15.29 -19.79
CA ILE A 264 -19.44 15.63 -18.39
C ILE A 264 -18.85 17.02 -18.12
N SER A 265 -19.59 17.87 -17.40
CA SER A 265 -19.10 19.19 -17.01
C SER A 265 -17.88 19.08 -16.11
N SER A 266 -16.99 20.07 -16.13
CA SER A 266 -15.78 20.04 -15.29
C SER A 266 -16.12 20.01 -13.80
N VAL A 267 -17.23 20.66 -13.41
CA VAL A 267 -17.73 20.69 -12.04
C VAL A 267 -18.25 19.32 -11.60
N ASP A 268 -19.05 18.65 -12.45
CA ASP A 268 -19.55 17.30 -12.15
C ASP A 268 -18.42 16.29 -12.09
N GLU A 269 -17.49 16.33 -13.05
CA GLU A 269 -16.27 15.50 -13.06
C GLU A 269 -15.50 15.66 -11.74
N TYR A 270 -15.29 16.91 -11.29
CA TYR A 270 -14.61 17.21 -10.03
C TYR A 270 -15.36 16.65 -8.81
N ILE A 271 -16.68 16.85 -8.72
CA ILE A 271 -17.49 16.34 -7.59
C ILE A 271 -17.47 14.81 -7.57
N HIS A 272 -17.73 14.16 -8.70
CA HIS A 272 -17.76 12.70 -8.80
C HIS A 272 -16.43 12.09 -8.42
N SER A 273 -15.34 12.58 -9.02
CA SER A 273 -13.99 12.07 -8.81
C SER A 273 -13.48 12.35 -7.38
N GLY A 274 -13.78 13.52 -6.81
CA GLY A 274 -13.38 13.90 -5.45
C GLY A 274 -14.08 13.06 -4.39
N VAL A 275 -15.39 12.84 -4.54
CA VAL A 275 -16.15 11.95 -3.64
C VAL A 275 -15.64 10.51 -3.74
N ASN A 276 -15.44 10.01 -4.96
CA ASN A 276 -14.92 8.66 -5.18
C ASN A 276 -13.53 8.46 -4.57
N LEU A 277 -12.62 9.42 -4.77
CA LEU A 277 -11.28 9.36 -4.21
C LEU A 277 -11.30 9.44 -2.68
N CYS A 278 -11.82 10.54 -2.13
CA CYS A 278 -11.67 10.85 -0.71
C CYS A 278 -12.45 9.87 0.16
N PHE A 279 -13.69 9.57 -0.21
CA PHE A 279 -14.48 8.59 0.52
C PHE A 279 -13.94 7.18 0.29
N GLY A 280 -13.49 6.85 -0.93
CA GLY A 280 -12.87 5.57 -1.24
C GLY A 280 -11.65 5.27 -0.36
N ILE A 281 -10.71 6.22 -0.27
CA ILE A 281 -9.52 6.11 0.60
C ILE A 281 -9.94 5.99 2.07
N LEU A 282 -10.90 6.79 2.55
CA LEU A 282 -11.41 6.67 3.91
C LEU A 282 -11.96 5.27 4.20
N GLN A 283 -12.73 4.71 3.27
CA GLN A 283 -13.30 3.36 3.40
C GLN A 283 -12.21 2.27 3.47
N VAL A 284 -11.17 2.37 2.62
CA VAL A 284 -10.01 1.47 2.66
C VAL A 284 -9.25 1.62 3.98
N VAL A 285 -8.88 2.84 4.37
CA VAL A 285 -8.11 3.09 5.60
C VAL A 285 -8.88 2.64 6.84
N LEU A 286 -10.17 2.97 6.95
CA LEU A 286 -11.01 2.55 8.07
C LEU A 286 -11.12 1.02 8.16
N SER A 287 -11.09 0.31 7.03
CA SER A 287 -11.08 -1.16 7.01
C SER A 287 -9.79 -1.78 7.53
N LEU A 288 -8.68 -1.02 7.57
CA LEU A 288 -7.40 -1.49 8.08
C LEU A 288 -7.22 -1.21 9.60
N ILE A 289 -8.10 -0.43 10.24
CA ILE A 289 -7.97 -0.04 11.66
C ILE A 289 -8.34 -1.19 12.61
N PRO A 290 -7.49 -1.54 13.62
CA PRO A 290 -7.78 -2.58 14.63
C PRO A 290 -9.16 -2.45 15.30
N PRO A 291 -9.90 -3.56 15.56
CA PRO A 291 -11.28 -3.47 16.04
C PRO A 291 -11.39 -2.86 17.44
N ALA A 292 -10.33 -2.89 18.27
CA ALA A 292 -10.31 -2.20 19.55
C ALA A 292 -10.44 -0.67 19.40
N ILE A 293 -9.76 -0.08 18.42
CA ILE A 293 -9.86 1.35 18.05
C ILE A 293 -11.09 1.58 17.17
N GLY A 294 -11.37 0.64 16.28
CA GLY A 294 -12.55 0.60 15.42
C GLY A 294 -13.86 0.60 16.20
N LYS A 295 -13.94 -0.07 17.37
CA LYS A 295 -15.12 -0.05 18.26
C LYS A 295 -15.43 1.36 18.79
N VAL A 296 -14.39 2.14 19.08
CA VAL A 296 -14.54 3.55 19.50
C VAL A 296 -15.02 4.41 18.32
N LEU A 297 -14.50 4.17 17.12
CA LEU A 297 -14.92 4.86 15.89
C LEU A 297 -16.32 4.43 15.40
N SER A 298 -16.69 3.17 15.58
CA SER A 298 -17.99 2.61 15.18
C SER A 298 -19.12 3.10 16.07
N VAL A 299 -18.83 3.36 17.37
CA VAL A 299 -19.76 4.04 18.28
C VAL A 299 -20.09 5.47 17.80
N VAL A 300 -19.21 6.07 16.99
CA VAL A 300 -19.40 7.40 16.37
C VAL A 300 -19.96 7.29 14.94
N GLY A 301 -20.17 6.08 14.41
CA GLY A 301 -20.79 5.82 13.11
C GLY A 301 -19.84 5.54 11.94
N PHE A 302 -18.54 5.35 12.18
CA PHE A 302 -17.59 4.98 11.12
C PHE A 302 -17.56 3.46 10.90
N LYS A 303 -17.90 3.02 9.69
CA LYS A 303 -17.65 1.64 9.23
C LYS A 303 -16.97 1.71 7.87
N GLY A 304 -15.76 1.15 7.78
CA GLY A 304 -15.01 1.03 6.54
C GLY A 304 -15.37 -0.24 5.78
N SER A 305 -15.44 -0.17 4.46
CA SER A 305 -15.48 -1.34 3.58
C SER A 305 -14.36 -1.23 2.54
N ARG A 306 -13.39 -2.15 2.62
CA ARG A 306 -12.28 -2.22 1.66
C ARG A 306 -12.78 -2.35 0.22
N GLU A 307 -13.74 -3.24 0.00
CA GLU A 307 -14.27 -3.52 -1.34
C GLU A 307 -14.95 -2.29 -1.96
N VAL A 308 -15.83 -1.64 -1.19
CA VAL A 308 -16.49 -0.40 -1.63
C VAL A 308 -15.43 0.68 -1.86
N GLY A 309 -14.49 0.81 -0.92
CA GLY A 309 -13.40 1.77 -1.00
C GLY A 309 -12.56 1.61 -2.27
N LEU A 310 -12.05 0.41 -2.55
CA LEU A 310 -11.23 0.13 -3.73
C LEU A 310 -12.02 0.37 -5.03
N LYS A 311 -13.30 -0.01 -5.11
CA LYS A 311 -14.15 0.28 -6.28
C LYS A 311 -14.27 1.78 -6.54
N MET A 312 -14.48 2.56 -5.48
CA MET A 312 -14.56 4.02 -5.59
C MET A 312 -13.22 4.63 -6.03
N VAL A 313 -12.10 4.20 -5.44
CA VAL A 313 -10.78 4.68 -5.86
C VAL A 313 -10.48 4.29 -7.31
N TRP A 314 -10.86 3.10 -7.76
CA TRP A 314 -10.78 2.70 -9.17
C TRP A 314 -11.61 3.58 -10.08
N ASN A 315 -12.83 3.95 -9.68
CA ASN A 315 -13.65 4.88 -10.46
C ASN A 315 -12.98 6.25 -10.56
N ALA A 316 -12.41 6.77 -9.47
CA ALA A 316 -11.66 8.02 -9.50
C ALA A 316 -10.44 7.92 -10.42
N ALA A 317 -9.66 6.83 -10.35
CA ALA A 317 -8.47 6.60 -11.16
C ALA A 317 -8.73 6.55 -12.68
N MET A 318 -9.98 6.39 -13.11
CA MET A 318 -10.38 6.44 -14.52
C MET A 318 -10.69 7.86 -15.02
N GLU A 319 -10.72 8.86 -14.14
CA GLU A 319 -10.98 10.26 -14.47
C GLU A 319 -9.70 11.00 -14.82
N ARG A 320 -9.77 11.98 -15.73
CA ARG A 320 -8.57 12.68 -16.24
C ARG A 320 -8.24 13.96 -15.47
N ASN A 321 -8.15 13.87 -14.15
CA ASN A 321 -7.85 15.01 -13.28
C ASN A 321 -6.95 14.60 -12.10
N ILE A 322 -6.69 15.55 -11.19
CA ILE A 322 -5.87 15.31 -9.99
C ILE A 322 -6.39 14.17 -9.12
N HIS A 323 -7.71 14.00 -9.01
CA HIS A 323 -8.28 12.91 -8.23
C HIS A 323 -7.99 11.56 -8.87
N GLY A 324 -7.98 11.48 -10.20
CA GLY A 324 -7.55 10.29 -10.92
C GLY A 324 -6.07 9.98 -10.71
N GLY A 325 -5.20 10.99 -10.77
CA GLY A 325 -3.77 10.83 -10.47
C GLY A 325 -3.52 10.34 -9.04
N ILE A 326 -4.12 10.99 -8.04
CA ILE A 326 -3.98 10.59 -6.62
C ILE A 326 -4.64 9.23 -6.37
N GLY A 327 -5.78 8.94 -7.03
CA GLY A 327 -6.45 7.65 -6.96
C GLY A 327 -5.56 6.52 -7.47
N LEU A 328 -4.91 6.72 -8.62
CA LEU A 328 -3.94 5.78 -9.16
C LEU A 328 -2.74 5.59 -8.22
N LEU A 329 -2.18 6.67 -7.66
CA LEU A 329 -1.10 6.57 -6.66
C LEU A 329 -1.54 5.78 -5.42
N ALA A 330 -2.78 5.99 -4.94
CA ALA A 330 -3.33 5.25 -3.81
C ALA A 330 -3.49 3.76 -4.12
N LEU A 331 -3.95 3.41 -5.32
CA LEU A 331 -4.02 2.01 -5.79
C LEU A 331 -2.62 1.39 -5.89
N LEU A 332 -1.65 2.10 -6.47
CA LEU A 332 -0.27 1.62 -6.60
C LEU A 332 0.38 1.41 -5.23
N VAL A 333 0.14 2.30 -4.26
CA VAL A 333 0.59 2.09 -2.87
C VAL A 333 -0.11 0.88 -2.23
N PHE A 334 -1.40 0.67 -2.53
CA PHE A 334 -2.14 -0.46 -2.00
C PHE A 334 -1.66 -1.81 -2.55
N TYR A 335 -1.45 -1.92 -3.87
CA TYR A 335 -1.04 -3.17 -4.53
C TYR A 335 0.48 -3.40 -4.53
N ASP A 336 1.27 -2.39 -4.89
CA ASP A 336 2.72 -2.48 -5.17
C ASP A 336 3.58 -1.64 -4.21
N GLY A 337 2.97 -1.04 -3.18
CA GLY A 337 3.65 -0.15 -2.25
C GLY A 337 4.82 -0.81 -1.50
N PRO A 338 5.75 -0.01 -0.96
CA PRO A 338 6.94 -0.51 -0.26
C PRO A 338 6.59 -1.25 1.04
N PHE A 339 5.41 -0.96 1.60
CA PHE A 339 4.87 -1.65 2.76
C PHE A 339 3.72 -2.53 2.32
N GLN A 340 3.87 -3.84 2.50
CA GLN A 340 2.77 -4.75 2.35
C GLN A 340 1.90 -4.68 3.61
N PHE A 341 0.70 -4.13 3.50
CA PHE A 341 -0.26 -4.09 4.61
C PHE A 341 -0.80 -5.49 4.94
N THR A 342 -0.72 -6.42 4.00
CA THR A 342 -1.29 -7.78 4.08
C THR A 342 -0.60 -8.75 3.13
N ASP A 343 -0.36 -9.99 3.54
CA ASP A 343 0.11 -11.03 2.61
C ASP A 343 -0.99 -11.33 1.57
N VAL A 344 -0.57 -11.36 0.29
CA VAL A 344 -1.43 -11.66 -0.87
C VAL A 344 -2.08 -13.03 -0.73
N ASP A 345 -1.43 -13.92 0.03
CA ASP A 345 -1.90 -15.27 0.27
C ASP A 345 -3.24 -15.32 1.01
N PHE A 346 -3.56 -14.30 1.82
CA PHE A 346 -4.85 -14.17 2.51
C PHE A 346 -5.85 -13.27 1.76
N ASP A 347 -5.52 -12.78 0.56
CA ASP A 347 -6.47 -12.03 -0.27
C ASP A 347 -7.45 -13.01 -0.93
N ILE A 348 -8.73 -12.80 -0.67
CA ILE A 348 -9.81 -13.68 -1.11
C ILE A 348 -10.94 -12.79 -1.62
N PRO A 349 -11.42 -12.99 -2.87
CA PRO A 349 -12.48 -12.21 -3.49
C PRO A 349 -13.78 -12.21 -2.69
N SER A 350 -14.55 -11.14 -2.84
CA SER A 350 -15.87 -11.08 -2.23
C SER A 350 -16.84 -12.07 -2.89
N SER A 351 -17.93 -12.43 -2.20
CA SER A 351 -18.98 -13.27 -2.80
C SER A 351 -19.62 -12.58 -4.02
N SER A 352 -19.59 -11.25 -4.08
CA SER A 352 -20.14 -10.50 -5.21
C SER A 352 -19.25 -10.61 -6.46
N GLU A 353 -17.93 -10.68 -6.29
CA GLU A 353 -16.99 -10.87 -7.39
C GLU A 353 -17.06 -12.27 -7.98
N LEU A 354 -17.20 -13.29 -7.13
CA LEU A 354 -17.42 -14.67 -7.57
C LEU A 354 -18.68 -14.77 -8.46
N ASN A 355 -19.79 -14.14 -8.03
CA ASN A 355 -21.02 -14.11 -8.81
C ASN A 355 -20.87 -13.39 -10.16
N LYS A 356 -20.10 -12.30 -10.21
CA LYS A 356 -19.79 -11.60 -11.47
C LYS A 356 -18.97 -12.48 -12.42
N SER A 357 -17.91 -13.12 -11.93
CA SER A 357 -17.08 -14.03 -12.73
C SER A 357 -17.89 -15.20 -13.29
N ASN A 358 -18.73 -15.81 -12.45
CA ASN A 358 -19.66 -16.86 -12.87
C ASN A 358 -20.64 -16.35 -13.95
N SER A 359 -21.14 -15.11 -13.82
CA SER A 359 -22.04 -14.52 -14.83
C SER A 359 -21.36 -14.21 -16.17
N SER A 360 -20.08 -13.84 -16.20
CA SER A 360 -19.31 -13.65 -17.43
C SER A 360 -19.00 -14.98 -18.12
N LEU A 361 -18.61 -16.02 -17.36
CA LEU A 361 -18.38 -17.37 -17.88
C LEU A 361 -19.67 -18.02 -18.42
N MET A 362 -20.82 -17.67 -17.82
CA MET A 362 -22.15 -18.11 -18.28
C MET A 362 -22.58 -17.41 -19.59
N ARG A 363 -22.04 -16.23 -19.91
CA ARG A 363 -22.30 -15.54 -21.19
C ARG A 363 -21.45 -16.07 -22.35
N GLU A 364 -20.33 -16.74 -22.08
CA GLU A 364 -19.45 -17.31 -23.11
C GLU A 364 -19.79 -18.76 -23.53
N ASN A 365 -20.69 -19.45 -22.81
CA ASN A 365 -21.05 -20.85 -23.10
C ASN A 365 -22.57 -21.06 -23.26
N ASP A 366 -23.13 -20.66 -24.40
CA ASP A 366 -24.56 -20.82 -24.70
C ASP A 366 -25.01 -22.30 -24.83
N ASP A 367 -24.10 -23.24 -25.14
CA ASP A 367 -24.47 -24.65 -25.34
C ASP A 367 -24.53 -25.50 -24.05
N LYS A 368 -23.96 -25.03 -22.92
CA LYS A 368 -24.11 -25.69 -21.61
C LYS A 368 -25.35 -25.23 -20.83
N LEU A 369 -26.04 -24.21 -21.32
CA LEU A 369 -27.16 -23.54 -20.66
C LEU A 369 -28.40 -24.42 -20.46
N LYS A 370 -28.51 -25.56 -21.17
CA LYS A 370 -29.62 -26.52 -21.00
C LYS A 370 -29.37 -27.63 -19.96
N LYS A 371 -28.12 -27.90 -19.56
CA LYS A 371 -27.81 -28.95 -18.57
C LYS A 371 -27.65 -28.45 -17.13
N ILE A 372 -27.38 -27.15 -16.93
CA ILE A 372 -27.17 -26.58 -15.58
C ILE A 372 -28.50 -26.20 -14.91
N LYS A 373 -29.55 -25.88 -15.66
CA LYS A 373 -30.88 -25.55 -15.11
C LYS A 373 -31.54 -26.69 -14.32
N THR A 374 -31.05 -27.93 -14.42
CA THR A 374 -31.62 -29.09 -13.71
C THR A 374 -30.91 -29.45 -12.40
N ASN A 375 -29.75 -28.86 -12.08
CA ASN A 375 -29.01 -29.14 -10.83
C ASN A 375 -28.67 -27.83 -10.07
N SER A 376 -29.69 -27.02 -9.75
CA SER A 376 -29.52 -25.95 -8.76
C SER A 376 -29.45 -26.55 -7.34
N SER A 377 -28.40 -27.29 -7.03
CA SER A 377 -28.00 -27.58 -5.66
C SER A 377 -27.12 -26.43 -5.19
N SER A 378 -27.55 -25.73 -4.15
CA SER A 378 -26.80 -24.69 -3.47
C SER A 378 -25.39 -25.17 -3.13
N PHE A 379 -24.36 -24.51 -3.67
CA PHE A 379 -22.98 -24.74 -3.24
C PHE A 379 -22.91 -24.66 -1.71
N SER A 380 -22.23 -25.63 -1.11
CA SER A 380 -21.86 -25.57 0.29
C SER A 380 -20.97 -24.35 0.53
N ARG A 381 -21.03 -23.83 1.74
CA ARG A 381 -20.16 -22.75 2.21
C ARG A 381 -18.67 -23.07 1.92
N LYS A 382 -18.21 -24.29 2.17
CA LYS A 382 -16.83 -24.72 1.84
C LYS A 382 -16.49 -24.53 0.35
N GLU A 383 -17.34 -24.99 -0.55
CA GLU A 383 -17.13 -24.88 -2.01
C GLU A 383 -17.03 -23.42 -2.46
N ILE A 384 -17.82 -22.51 -1.87
CA ILE A 384 -17.75 -21.07 -2.18
C ILE A 384 -16.38 -20.48 -1.81
N VAL A 385 -15.76 -20.91 -0.70
CA VAL A 385 -14.40 -20.44 -0.34
C VAL A 385 -13.38 -20.98 -1.30
N GLU A 386 -13.48 -22.25 -1.65
CA GLU A 386 -12.55 -22.89 -2.59
C GLU A 386 -12.61 -22.21 -3.96
N GLU A 387 -13.80 -21.89 -4.47
CA GLU A 387 -13.96 -21.14 -5.72
C GLU A 387 -13.35 -19.73 -5.63
N LYS A 388 -13.56 -19.01 -4.52
CA LYS A 388 -12.92 -17.69 -4.31
C LYS A 388 -11.39 -17.78 -4.30
N ILE A 389 -10.83 -18.76 -3.59
CA ILE A 389 -9.39 -19.01 -3.55
C ILE A 389 -8.86 -19.34 -4.95
N GLN A 390 -9.58 -20.14 -5.72
CA GLN A 390 -9.18 -20.50 -7.09
C GLN A 390 -9.22 -19.28 -8.03
N LEU A 391 -10.29 -18.47 -7.95
CA LEU A 391 -10.41 -17.24 -8.75
C LEU A 391 -9.22 -16.30 -8.50
N GLU A 392 -8.85 -16.12 -7.24
CA GLU A 392 -7.71 -15.28 -6.88
C GLU A 392 -6.38 -15.88 -7.34
N ARG A 393 -6.21 -17.19 -7.18
CA ARG A 393 -5.01 -17.88 -7.65
C ARG A 393 -4.83 -17.69 -9.15
N MET A 394 -5.89 -17.82 -9.93
CA MET A 394 -5.85 -17.56 -11.37
C MET A 394 -5.47 -16.10 -11.68
N ALA A 395 -6.09 -15.13 -11.00
CA ALA A 395 -5.78 -13.72 -11.20
C ALA A 395 -4.31 -13.38 -10.84
N SER A 396 -3.76 -13.97 -9.77
CA SER A 396 -2.34 -13.82 -9.40
C SER A 396 -1.36 -14.42 -10.42
N MET A 397 -1.84 -15.33 -11.28
CA MET A 397 -1.10 -15.92 -12.39
C MET A 397 -1.37 -15.19 -13.72
N ASN A 398 -1.97 -13.99 -13.69
CA ASN A 398 -2.41 -13.21 -14.84
C ASN A 398 -3.48 -13.91 -15.71
N HIS A 399 -4.27 -14.82 -15.13
CA HIS A 399 -5.43 -15.42 -15.79
C HIS A 399 -6.72 -14.75 -15.32
N GLY A 400 -6.93 -13.50 -15.76
CA GLY A 400 -8.08 -12.65 -15.41
C GLY A 400 -7.74 -11.56 -14.40
N GLU A 401 -8.75 -10.74 -14.06
CA GLU A 401 -8.61 -9.61 -13.13
C GLU A 401 -9.64 -9.73 -12.00
N THR A 402 -9.20 -9.44 -10.77
CA THR A 402 -10.08 -9.25 -9.60
C THR A 402 -9.85 -7.86 -9.02
N LEU A 403 -10.70 -7.42 -8.09
CA LEU A 403 -10.47 -6.17 -7.37
C LEU A 403 -9.19 -6.22 -6.53
N LEU A 404 -8.73 -7.41 -6.13
CA LEU A 404 -7.54 -7.59 -5.32
C LEU A 404 -6.29 -7.85 -6.18
N HIS A 405 -6.47 -8.42 -7.37
CA HIS A 405 -5.43 -8.60 -8.39
C HIS A 405 -5.86 -7.97 -9.71
N PRO A 406 -5.65 -6.65 -9.88
CA PRO A 406 -6.10 -5.93 -11.06
C PRO A 406 -5.28 -6.21 -12.33
N GLY A 407 -4.22 -7.02 -12.26
CA GLY A 407 -3.49 -7.53 -13.42
C GLY A 407 -3.06 -6.45 -14.43
N GLU A 408 -3.45 -6.63 -15.69
CA GLU A 408 -3.10 -5.74 -16.80
C GLU A 408 -3.74 -4.36 -16.69
N LYS A 409 -4.94 -4.24 -16.12
CA LYS A 409 -5.62 -2.95 -15.96
C LYS A 409 -4.75 -1.95 -15.21
N LEU A 410 -4.11 -2.36 -14.11
CA LEU A 410 -3.22 -1.48 -13.34
C LEU A 410 -1.97 -1.09 -14.13
N VAL A 411 -1.42 -2.01 -14.92
CA VAL A 411 -0.28 -1.73 -15.82
C VAL A 411 -0.65 -0.66 -16.83
N LYS A 412 -1.76 -0.85 -17.54
CA LYS A 412 -2.18 0.04 -18.62
C LYS A 412 -2.45 1.45 -18.10
N VAL A 413 -3.11 1.58 -16.94
CA VAL A 413 -3.38 2.89 -16.32
C VAL A 413 -2.08 3.57 -15.85
N LEU A 414 -1.11 2.82 -15.30
CA LEU A 414 0.20 3.36 -14.94
C LEU A 414 1.02 3.80 -16.17
N LEU A 415 1.10 2.98 -17.22
CA LEU A 415 1.83 3.33 -18.45
C LEU A 415 1.19 4.53 -19.15
N HIS A 416 -0.14 4.65 -19.10
CA HIS A 416 -0.84 5.84 -19.58
C HIS A 416 -0.45 7.10 -18.76
N ALA A 417 -0.33 7.00 -17.43
CA ALA A 417 0.18 8.09 -16.60
C ALA A 417 1.65 8.44 -16.91
N ARG A 418 2.51 7.44 -17.15
CA ARG A 418 3.90 7.64 -17.60
C ARG A 418 3.97 8.40 -18.93
N ALA A 419 3.07 8.08 -19.86
CA ALA A 419 2.98 8.74 -21.15
C ALA A 419 2.50 10.20 -21.03
N LEU A 420 1.53 10.46 -20.15
CA LEU A 420 1.02 11.81 -19.86
C LEU A 420 2.04 12.70 -19.15
N PHE A 421 2.84 12.10 -18.26
CA PHE A 421 3.74 12.80 -17.34
C PHE A 421 5.20 12.32 -17.48
N PRO A 422 5.83 12.53 -18.65
CA PRO A 422 7.14 11.96 -18.97
C PRO A 422 8.29 12.55 -18.14
N HIS A 423 8.12 13.74 -17.54
CA HIS A 423 9.17 14.38 -16.73
C HIS A 423 9.15 13.92 -15.27
N SER A 424 8.10 13.19 -14.87
CA SER A 424 7.85 12.85 -13.48
C SER A 424 8.63 11.62 -13.01
N ASN A 425 9.55 11.85 -12.08
CA ASN A 425 10.18 10.77 -11.31
C ASN A 425 9.20 10.02 -10.42
N LEU A 426 8.07 10.64 -10.05
CA LEU A 426 7.05 10.00 -9.22
C LEU A 426 6.44 8.80 -9.96
N TRP A 427 6.06 8.98 -11.23
CA TRP A 427 5.50 7.89 -12.04
C TRP A 427 6.56 6.86 -12.41
N LEU A 428 7.79 7.30 -12.72
CA LEU A 428 8.93 6.40 -12.96
C LEU A 428 9.16 5.47 -11.76
N LEU A 429 9.14 6.03 -10.54
CA LEU A 429 9.24 5.26 -9.31
C LEU A 429 8.13 4.20 -9.18
N GLN A 430 6.87 4.53 -9.51
CA GLN A 430 5.79 3.55 -9.42
C GLN A 430 5.96 2.42 -10.44
N GLU A 431 6.44 2.72 -11.64
CA GLU A 431 6.77 1.71 -12.65
C GLU A 431 7.88 0.77 -12.15
N SER A 432 8.95 1.33 -11.57
CA SER A 432 10.02 0.55 -10.95
C SER A 432 9.52 -0.32 -9.78
N ARG A 433 8.57 0.17 -8.97
CA ARG A 433 7.95 -0.63 -7.90
C ARG A 433 7.18 -1.81 -8.45
N MET A 434 6.43 -1.62 -9.53
CA MET A 434 5.66 -2.67 -10.18
C MET A 434 6.56 -3.71 -10.86
N LEU A 435 7.70 -3.28 -11.42
CA LEU A 435 8.75 -4.20 -11.88
C LEU A 435 9.28 -5.03 -10.70
N ALA A 436 9.59 -4.38 -9.58
CA ALA A 436 10.13 -5.05 -8.40
C ALA A 436 9.13 -6.02 -7.74
N SER A 437 7.83 -5.70 -7.71
CA SER A 437 6.79 -6.60 -7.19
C SER A 437 6.62 -7.88 -8.02
N ARG A 438 7.05 -7.83 -9.29
CA ARG A 438 7.07 -8.97 -10.23
C ARG A 438 8.40 -9.71 -10.28
N GLY A 439 9.32 -9.43 -9.36
CA GLY A 439 10.64 -10.06 -9.30
C GLY A 439 11.63 -9.55 -10.35
N LYS A 440 11.27 -8.54 -11.16
CA LYS A 440 12.13 -7.93 -12.18
C LYS A 440 13.01 -6.83 -11.58
N LEU A 441 13.78 -7.19 -10.55
CA LEU A 441 14.54 -6.23 -9.73
C LEU A 441 15.63 -5.50 -10.52
N ASN A 442 16.34 -6.19 -11.43
CA ASN A 442 17.37 -5.57 -12.28
C ASN A 442 16.78 -4.53 -13.25
N GLU A 443 15.63 -4.86 -13.88
CA GLU A 443 14.91 -3.92 -14.75
C GLU A 443 14.44 -2.69 -13.95
N ALA A 444 13.96 -2.90 -12.72
CA ALA A 444 13.54 -1.82 -11.83
C ALA A 444 14.68 -0.84 -11.52
N VAL A 445 15.86 -1.35 -11.11
CA VAL A 445 17.04 -0.50 -10.83
C VAL A 445 17.52 0.21 -12.09
N LYS A 446 17.59 -0.50 -13.22
CA LYS A 446 17.99 0.10 -14.51
C LYS A 446 17.08 1.26 -14.90
N LEU A 447 15.76 1.11 -14.71
CA LEU A 447 14.80 2.19 -14.94
C LEU A 447 15.02 3.35 -13.97
N MET A 448 15.21 3.07 -12.67
CA MET A 448 15.49 4.11 -11.66
C MET A 448 16.78 4.90 -11.95
N ASP A 449 17.77 4.27 -12.59
CA ASP A 449 19.03 4.91 -12.97
C ASP A 449 18.88 5.88 -14.15
N THR A 450 17.73 5.89 -14.84
CA THR A 450 17.41 6.88 -15.89
C THR A 450 16.80 8.17 -15.34
N ALA A 451 16.46 8.20 -14.05
CA ALA A 451 15.83 9.35 -13.41
C ALA A 451 16.71 10.61 -13.51
N LYS A 452 16.09 11.75 -13.83
CA LYS A 452 16.74 13.07 -13.87
C LYS A 452 16.44 13.81 -12.56
N PRO A 453 17.22 14.82 -12.14
CA PRO A 453 16.91 15.57 -10.93
C PRO A 453 15.49 16.14 -10.95
N SER A 454 14.74 15.91 -9.87
CA SER A 454 13.35 16.33 -9.73
C SER A 454 13.23 17.76 -9.22
N GLN A 455 12.17 18.50 -9.62
CA GLN A 455 11.85 19.78 -8.97
C GLN A 455 11.44 19.55 -7.51
N MET A 456 10.74 18.45 -7.23
CA MET A 456 10.42 18.00 -5.87
C MET A 456 11.52 17.06 -5.34
N LYS A 457 12.49 17.60 -4.60
CA LYS A 457 13.60 16.83 -3.98
C LYS A 457 13.13 15.64 -3.13
N GLN A 458 11.93 15.72 -2.56
CA GLN A 458 11.32 14.67 -1.77
C GLN A 458 10.99 13.42 -2.62
N VAL A 459 10.67 13.59 -3.90
CA VAL A 459 10.50 12.50 -4.87
C VAL A 459 11.84 11.81 -5.13
N ASP A 460 12.92 12.57 -5.32
CA ASP A 460 14.27 12.02 -5.49
C ASP A 460 14.72 11.24 -4.25
N ALA A 461 14.41 11.75 -3.05
CA ALA A 461 14.70 11.06 -1.80
C ALA A 461 13.92 9.73 -1.68
N LEU A 462 12.64 9.73 -2.07
CA LEU A 462 11.81 8.51 -2.06
C LEU A 462 12.31 7.49 -3.09
N LEU A 463 12.62 7.95 -4.30
CA LEU A 463 13.17 7.11 -5.37
C LEU A 463 14.52 6.50 -4.96
N GLY A 464 15.41 7.31 -4.40
CA GLY A 464 16.71 6.85 -3.91
C GLY A 464 16.58 5.80 -2.80
N PHE A 465 15.67 6.00 -1.85
CA PHE A 465 15.42 5.02 -0.79
C PHE A 465 14.90 3.68 -1.36
N ASP A 466 13.91 3.72 -2.23
CA ASP A 466 13.36 2.50 -2.85
C ASP A 466 14.41 1.78 -3.71
N ARG A 467 15.26 2.52 -4.43
CA ARG A 467 16.40 1.93 -5.16
C ARG A 467 17.36 1.21 -4.22
N CYS A 468 17.71 1.81 -3.08
CA CYS A 468 18.54 1.16 -2.06
C CYS A 468 17.91 -0.16 -1.58
N MET A 469 16.59 -0.17 -1.34
CA MET A 469 15.89 -1.38 -0.92
C MET A 469 15.88 -2.45 -2.02
N ILE A 470 15.68 -2.08 -3.28
CA ILE A 470 15.72 -3.03 -4.41
C ILE A 470 17.14 -3.59 -4.58
N LEU A 471 18.19 -2.78 -4.42
CA LEU A 471 19.59 -3.24 -4.41
C LEU A 471 19.86 -4.23 -3.27
N VAL A 472 19.30 -4.00 -2.08
CA VAL A 472 19.34 -4.98 -0.97
C VAL A 472 18.69 -6.30 -1.38
N PHE A 473 17.56 -6.27 -2.11
CA PHE A 473 16.89 -7.48 -2.58
C PHE A 473 17.70 -8.21 -3.67
N LEU A 474 18.43 -7.46 -4.50
CA LEU A 474 19.40 -7.98 -5.46
C LEU A 474 20.67 -8.53 -4.81
N HIS A 475 20.91 -8.21 -3.53
CA HIS A 475 22.17 -8.46 -2.83
C HIS A 475 23.37 -7.69 -3.42
N ASP A 476 23.09 -6.57 -4.07
CA ASP A 476 24.10 -5.61 -4.55
C ASP A 476 24.48 -4.67 -3.40
N PHE A 477 25.17 -5.24 -2.41
CA PHE A 477 25.39 -4.62 -1.12
C PHE A 477 26.41 -3.48 -1.14
N ASP A 478 27.39 -3.47 -2.06
CA ASP A 478 28.38 -2.39 -2.13
C ASP A 478 27.70 -1.07 -2.52
N ARG A 479 26.94 -1.13 -3.62
CA ARG A 479 26.15 -0.02 -4.15
C ARG A 479 25.03 0.36 -3.20
N ALA A 480 24.29 -0.59 -2.64
CA ALA A 480 23.24 -0.28 -1.65
C ALA A 480 23.80 0.51 -0.47
N GLY A 481 24.95 0.08 0.08
CA GLY A 481 25.59 0.75 1.20
C GLY A 481 26.00 2.18 0.86
N GLN A 482 26.57 2.39 -0.33
CA GLN A 482 26.96 3.72 -0.81
C GLN A 482 25.74 4.63 -1.03
N ASP A 483 24.72 4.13 -1.72
CA ASP A 483 23.50 4.89 -2.02
C ASP A 483 22.75 5.30 -0.73
N PHE A 484 22.71 4.44 0.30
CA PHE A 484 22.12 4.81 1.60
C PHE A 484 22.87 5.97 2.28
N LEU A 485 24.20 5.99 2.19
CA LEU A 485 25.01 7.09 2.74
C LEU A 485 24.85 8.37 1.93
N ASP A 486 24.73 8.26 0.61
CA ASP A 486 24.47 9.41 -0.26
C ASP A 486 23.07 10.00 -0.05
N LEU A 487 22.08 9.14 0.23
CA LEU A 487 20.72 9.57 0.54
C LEU A 487 20.66 10.50 1.76
N MET A 488 21.58 10.35 2.72
CA MET A 488 21.67 11.24 3.89
C MET A 488 21.98 12.71 3.52
N LYS A 489 22.54 12.95 2.33
CA LYS A 489 22.86 14.31 1.84
C LYS A 489 21.62 15.06 1.34
N VAL A 490 20.58 14.33 0.92
CA VAL A 490 19.37 14.90 0.31
C VAL A 490 18.10 14.67 1.14
N ASN A 491 18.15 13.79 2.14
CA ASN A 491 17.01 13.44 2.98
C ASN A 491 17.34 13.56 4.48
N SER A 492 16.40 14.09 5.27
CA SER A 492 16.51 14.27 6.72
C SER A 492 15.76 13.23 7.57
N TYR A 493 15.08 12.25 6.98
CA TYR A 493 14.17 11.33 7.69
C TYR A 493 14.81 10.55 8.86
N SER A 494 15.71 9.59 8.59
CA SER A 494 16.41 8.85 9.66
C SER A 494 17.83 8.49 9.22
N HIS A 495 18.77 9.36 9.58
CA HIS A 495 20.20 9.15 9.35
C HIS A 495 20.73 7.93 10.10
N ALA A 496 20.16 7.62 11.28
CA ALA A 496 20.47 6.41 12.02
C ALA A 496 20.10 5.15 11.23
N LEU A 497 18.90 5.13 10.63
CA LEU A 497 18.44 4.01 9.82
C LEU A 497 19.29 3.81 8.56
N TYR A 498 19.57 4.88 7.82
CA TYR A 498 20.39 4.79 6.59
C TYR A 498 21.81 4.33 6.88
N THR A 499 22.43 4.87 7.94
CA THR A 499 23.76 4.44 8.39
C THR A 499 23.75 2.97 8.81
N TRP A 500 22.71 2.51 9.51
CA TRP A 500 22.58 1.11 9.92
C TRP A 500 22.39 0.16 8.74
N PHE A 501 21.56 0.54 7.75
CA PHE A 501 21.43 -0.21 6.51
C PHE A 501 22.76 -0.31 5.76
N ALA A 502 23.49 0.80 5.62
CA ALA A 502 24.79 0.81 4.97
C ALA A 502 25.78 -0.13 5.68
N ALA A 503 25.84 -0.05 7.01
CA ALA A 503 26.69 -0.93 7.81
C ALA A 503 26.31 -2.42 7.66
N ALA A 504 25.01 -2.71 7.63
CA ALA A 504 24.50 -4.07 7.43
C ALA A 504 24.81 -4.60 6.02
N CYS A 505 24.75 -3.76 4.98
CA CYS A 505 25.16 -4.13 3.62
C CYS A 505 26.65 -4.44 3.56
N TYR A 506 27.51 -3.57 4.10
CA TYR A 506 28.96 -3.80 4.12
C TYR A 506 29.35 -5.03 4.94
N LEU A 507 28.60 -5.34 6.02
CA LEU A 507 28.79 -6.57 6.78
C LEU A 507 28.53 -7.81 5.91
N GLU A 508 27.45 -7.81 5.12
CA GLU A 508 27.17 -8.94 4.23
C GLU A 508 28.12 -9.00 3.03
N ALA A 509 28.53 -7.87 2.46
CA ALA A 509 29.56 -7.83 1.43
C ALA A 509 30.88 -8.44 1.94
N TYR A 510 31.29 -8.10 3.17
CA TYR A 510 32.43 -8.74 3.84
C TYR A 510 32.24 -10.26 4.01
N ARG A 511 31.06 -10.71 4.45
CA ARG A 511 30.76 -12.15 4.61
C ARG A 511 30.74 -12.89 3.27
N MET A 512 30.21 -12.29 2.22
CA MET A 512 30.26 -12.84 0.85
C MET A 512 31.72 -13.01 0.39
N CYS A 513 32.58 -12.03 0.65
CA CYS A 513 34.02 -12.14 0.38
C CYS A 513 34.68 -13.29 1.16
N LYS A 514 34.36 -13.44 2.46
CA LYS A 514 34.94 -14.50 3.31
C LYS A 514 34.48 -15.91 2.94
N THR A 515 33.25 -16.03 2.48
CA THR A 515 32.63 -17.32 2.15
C THR A 515 32.83 -17.73 0.70
N GLY A 516 33.16 -16.78 -0.18
CA GLY A 516 33.21 -16.97 -1.62
C GLY A 516 31.83 -17.05 -2.28
N LEU A 517 30.74 -16.77 -1.54
CA LEU A 517 29.38 -16.71 -2.10
C LEU A 517 29.16 -15.38 -2.81
N ILE A 518 29.80 -15.23 -3.97
CA ILE A 518 29.65 -14.06 -4.83
C ILE A 518 29.03 -14.54 -6.14
N PRO A 519 27.72 -14.34 -6.34
CA PRO A 519 27.05 -14.68 -7.58
C PRO A 519 27.65 -13.95 -8.78
N LYS A 520 27.52 -14.55 -9.97
CA LYS A 520 27.90 -13.89 -11.21
C LYS A 520 27.06 -12.62 -11.40
N GLY A 521 27.72 -11.48 -11.61
CA GLY A 521 27.06 -10.18 -11.79
C GLY A 521 26.85 -9.40 -10.49
N SER A 522 27.24 -9.94 -9.32
CA SER A 522 27.22 -9.20 -8.06
C SER A 522 28.20 -8.01 -8.10
N ASP A 523 27.82 -6.92 -7.43
CA ASP A 523 28.66 -5.74 -7.24
C ASP A 523 29.75 -5.89 -6.15
N VAL A 524 29.71 -6.97 -5.37
CA VAL A 524 30.65 -7.21 -4.26
C VAL A 524 32.02 -7.61 -4.82
N ASP A 525 33.03 -6.77 -4.57
CA ASP A 525 34.40 -7.00 -5.01
C ASP A 525 35.23 -7.68 -3.90
N PRO A 526 35.71 -8.93 -4.10
CA PRO A 526 36.60 -9.62 -3.16
C PRO A 526 37.83 -8.80 -2.74
N LYS A 527 38.32 -7.91 -3.61
CA LYS A 527 39.49 -7.06 -3.34
C LYS A 527 39.19 -5.98 -2.29
N LYS A 528 37.93 -5.65 -2.06
CA LYS A 528 37.48 -4.66 -1.07
C LYS A 528 37.18 -5.27 0.30
N VAL A 529 37.48 -6.55 0.54
CA VAL A 529 37.14 -7.25 1.81
C VAL A 529 37.54 -6.48 3.08
N ASP A 530 38.74 -5.90 3.13
CA ASP A 530 39.20 -5.14 4.30
C ASP A 530 38.50 -3.78 4.42
N SER A 531 38.13 -3.18 3.29
CA SER A 531 37.34 -1.95 3.24
C SER A 531 35.92 -2.21 3.74
N TYR A 532 35.26 -3.28 3.27
CA TYR A 532 33.93 -3.67 3.74
C TYR A 532 33.92 -3.95 5.24
N ALA A 533 34.93 -4.68 5.76
CA ALA A 533 35.08 -4.91 7.19
C ALA A 533 35.18 -3.58 7.98
N SER A 534 36.01 -2.66 7.51
CA SER A 534 36.24 -1.36 8.15
C SER A 534 35.00 -0.46 8.10
N LEU A 535 34.29 -0.43 6.97
CA LEU A 535 33.06 0.35 6.81
C LEU A 535 31.92 -0.21 7.65
N ALA A 536 31.74 -1.54 7.68
CA ALA A 536 30.77 -2.20 8.54
C ALA A 536 31.01 -1.89 10.01
N ASP A 537 32.26 -2.06 10.48
CA ASP A 537 32.63 -1.77 11.87
C ASP A 537 32.36 -0.31 12.23
N ARG A 538 32.84 0.63 11.40
CA ARG A 538 32.64 2.06 11.61
C ARG A 538 31.17 2.42 11.71
N TYR A 539 30.37 2.06 10.71
CA TYR A 539 28.98 2.52 10.62
C TYR A 539 28.06 1.83 11.63
N LEU A 540 28.35 0.60 12.05
CA LEU A 540 27.63 -0.04 13.15
C LEU A 540 27.79 0.71 14.48
N HIS A 541 28.97 1.31 14.73
CA HIS A 541 29.20 2.15 15.90
C HIS A 541 28.68 3.59 15.72
N GLU A 542 28.57 4.09 14.50
CA GLU A 542 28.06 5.45 14.23
C GLU A 542 26.53 5.52 14.27
N ALA A 543 25.82 4.54 13.70
CA ALA A 543 24.36 4.58 13.59
C ALA A 543 23.61 4.78 14.94
N PRO A 544 23.94 4.09 16.04
CA PRO A 544 23.29 4.30 17.35
C PRO A 544 23.52 5.71 17.90
N LYS A 545 24.64 6.36 17.55
CA LYS A 545 24.95 7.74 17.97
C LYS A 545 24.08 8.77 17.25
N LEU A 546 23.35 8.38 16.21
CA LEU A 546 22.47 9.27 15.42
C LEU A 546 21.00 9.20 15.86
N ILE A 547 20.64 8.24 16.72
CA ILE A 547 19.27 8.04 17.21
C ILE A 547 18.74 9.32 17.86
N GLY A 548 17.53 9.74 17.47
CA GLY A 548 16.82 10.88 18.04
C GLY A 548 17.45 12.26 17.78
N LYS A 549 18.58 12.37 17.08
CA LYS A 549 19.28 13.65 16.88
C LYS A 549 18.58 14.63 15.93
N LYS A 550 17.70 14.14 15.05
CA LYS A 550 17.01 14.95 14.02
C LYS A 550 15.62 15.44 14.44
N LYS A 551 15.02 14.89 15.51
CA LYS A 551 13.70 15.30 15.99
C LYS A 551 13.78 15.83 17.42
N PHE A 552 13.92 17.13 17.57
CA PHE A 552 13.83 17.79 18.88
C PHE A 552 12.38 17.62 19.40
N LEU A 553 12.22 17.03 20.60
CA LEU A 553 10.93 16.81 21.31
C LEU A 553 9.95 15.74 20.75
N SER A 554 10.31 14.92 19.76
CA SER A 554 9.44 13.82 19.30
C SER A 554 9.85 12.45 19.87
N LYS A 555 8.95 11.45 19.77
CA LYS A 555 9.30 10.06 20.12
C LYS A 555 10.36 9.52 19.15
N ILE A 556 11.25 8.66 19.67
CA ILE A 556 12.24 7.94 18.86
C ILE A 556 11.51 7.01 17.88
N PRO A 557 11.77 7.06 16.57
CA PRO A 557 11.11 6.19 15.59
C PRO A 557 11.27 4.69 15.91
N PRO A 558 10.29 3.82 15.59
CA PRO A 558 10.35 2.39 15.90
C PRO A 558 11.59 1.65 15.39
N PHE A 559 12.07 1.99 14.19
CA PHE A 559 13.30 1.40 13.64
C PHE A 559 14.56 1.86 14.37
N GLU A 560 14.61 3.11 14.84
CA GLU A 560 15.74 3.59 15.66
C GLU A 560 15.75 2.93 17.03
N LYS A 561 14.58 2.66 17.61
CA LYS A 561 14.45 1.85 18.83
C LYS A 561 14.98 0.42 18.62
N PHE A 562 14.63 -0.21 17.50
CA PHE A 562 15.19 -1.50 17.10
C PHE A 562 16.72 -1.46 17.00
N ILE A 563 17.28 -0.46 16.32
CA ILE A 563 18.73 -0.28 16.17
C ILE A 563 19.40 -0.18 17.53
N GLY A 564 18.87 0.66 18.43
CA GLY A 564 19.42 0.83 19.78
C GLY A 564 19.40 -0.45 20.61
N ARG A 565 18.33 -1.26 20.51
CA ARG A 565 18.23 -2.56 21.18
C ARG A 565 19.21 -3.57 20.58
N LYS A 566 19.21 -3.72 19.26
CA LYS A 566 20.07 -4.68 18.54
C LYS A 566 21.54 -4.37 18.79
N TYR A 567 21.95 -3.11 18.74
CA TYR A 567 23.34 -2.72 19.01
C TYR A 567 23.81 -3.10 20.43
N LYS A 568 22.96 -2.91 21.46
CA LYS A 568 23.29 -3.35 22.83
C LYS A 568 23.50 -4.86 22.92
N GLU A 569 22.68 -5.65 22.22
CA GLU A 569 22.86 -7.11 22.12
C GLU A 569 24.24 -7.46 21.53
N LEU A 570 24.65 -6.75 20.48
CA LEU A 570 25.95 -6.95 19.83
C LEU A 570 27.13 -6.53 20.75
N GLU A 571 27.00 -5.43 21.49
CA GLU A 571 28.00 -5.03 22.49
C GLU A 571 28.17 -6.07 23.60
N GLU A 572 27.08 -6.69 24.04
CA GLU A 572 27.12 -7.79 25.00
C GLU A 572 27.77 -9.05 24.43
N ALA A 573 27.55 -9.35 23.15
CA ALA A 573 28.23 -10.43 22.45
C ALA A 573 29.74 -10.16 22.35
N GLN A 574 30.14 -8.93 22.00
CA GLN A 574 31.54 -8.51 21.97
C GLN A 574 32.20 -8.58 23.35
N ARG A 575 31.51 -8.12 24.41
CA ARG A 575 32.02 -8.17 25.79
C ARG A 575 32.30 -9.60 26.26
N ARG A 576 31.47 -10.56 25.83
CA ARG A 576 31.68 -12.00 26.09
C ARG A 576 32.83 -12.59 25.27
N ASN A 577 33.24 -11.93 24.19
CA ASN A 577 34.24 -12.40 23.25
C ASN A 577 35.30 -11.31 22.94
N PRO A 578 36.04 -10.79 23.94
CA PRO A 578 36.84 -9.57 23.81
C PRO A 578 38.01 -9.69 22.81
N LYS A 579 38.38 -10.91 22.40
CA LYS A 579 39.45 -11.19 21.42
C LYS A 579 38.95 -11.27 19.97
N ILE A 580 37.64 -11.30 19.77
CA ILE A 580 37.02 -11.39 18.44
C ILE A 580 36.66 -9.96 18.00
N PRO A 581 36.90 -9.54 16.74
CA PRO A 581 36.45 -8.25 16.25
C PRO A 581 34.93 -8.07 16.34
N PHE A 582 34.45 -6.83 16.51
CA PHE A 582 33.03 -6.53 16.70
C PHE A 582 32.12 -7.11 15.60
N ILE A 583 32.49 -6.89 14.34
CA ILE A 583 31.75 -7.42 13.19
C ILE A 583 31.70 -8.96 13.13
N ASP A 584 32.71 -9.64 13.67
CA ASP A 584 32.78 -11.11 13.71
C ASP A 584 32.01 -11.70 14.90
N CYS A 585 31.56 -10.87 15.85
CA CYS A 585 30.65 -11.27 16.93
C CYS A 585 29.18 -11.31 16.51
N ILE A 586 28.85 -10.74 15.35
CA ILE A 586 27.50 -10.70 14.81
C ILE A 586 27.16 -12.07 14.22
N GLN A 587 26.02 -12.63 14.62
CA GLN A 587 25.66 -14.02 14.29
C GLN A 587 24.73 -14.10 13.09
N THR A 588 23.58 -13.40 13.13
CA THR A 588 22.63 -13.34 12.00
C THR A 588 22.95 -12.23 11.02
N SER A 589 22.20 -12.21 9.92
CA SER A 589 22.28 -11.15 8.92
C SER A 589 21.37 -9.97 9.26
N LEU A 590 21.97 -8.82 9.58
CA LEU A 590 21.23 -7.62 9.97
C LEU A 590 20.36 -7.06 8.83
N VAL A 591 20.85 -7.12 7.58
CA VAL A 591 20.14 -6.59 6.43
C VAL A 591 18.89 -7.42 6.10
N HIS A 592 18.96 -8.74 6.29
CA HIS A 592 17.83 -9.65 6.08
C HIS A 592 16.74 -9.52 7.15
N GLU A 593 17.09 -9.12 8.38
CA GLU A 593 16.10 -8.74 9.40
C GLU A 593 15.30 -7.50 8.93
N LEU A 594 15.99 -6.51 8.35
CA LEU A 594 15.37 -5.27 7.86
C LEU A 594 14.56 -5.48 6.58
N ALA A 595 15.08 -6.27 5.63
CA ALA A 595 14.46 -6.53 4.33
C ALA A 595 13.02 -7.06 4.47
N TYR A 596 12.74 -7.84 5.52
CA TYR A 596 11.39 -8.33 5.82
C TYR A 596 10.35 -7.20 5.95
N PHE A 597 10.71 -6.10 6.61
CA PHE A 597 9.77 -5.00 6.89
C PHE A 597 9.44 -4.13 5.68
N TRP A 598 10.20 -4.28 4.59
CA TRP A 598 9.96 -3.66 3.28
C TRP A 598 9.60 -4.69 2.21
N ASN A 599 8.98 -5.80 2.63
CA ASN A 599 8.45 -6.81 1.73
C ASN A 599 9.52 -7.52 0.85
N GLY A 600 10.77 -7.57 1.30
CA GLY A 600 11.90 -8.05 0.49
C GLY A 600 11.75 -9.49 0.00
N TYR A 601 11.39 -10.42 0.87
CA TYR A 601 11.24 -11.84 0.51
C TYR A 601 10.15 -12.12 -0.52
N ASN A 602 9.13 -11.25 -0.64
CA ASN A 602 8.10 -11.39 -1.67
C ASN A 602 8.54 -10.82 -3.02
N ARG A 603 9.55 -9.94 -3.04
CA ARG A 603 10.09 -9.27 -4.24
C ARG A 603 11.34 -9.94 -4.79
N MET A 604 12.07 -10.69 -3.97
CA MET A 604 13.25 -11.45 -4.40
C MET A 604 12.87 -12.52 -5.43
N SER A 605 13.69 -12.65 -6.47
CA SER A 605 13.62 -13.78 -7.40
C SER A 605 14.01 -15.09 -6.70
N GLN A 606 13.81 -16.21 -7.38
CA GLN A 606 14.22 -17.53 -6.89
C GLN A 606 15.72 -17.55 -6.52
N GLU A 607 16.59 -17.01 -7.39
CA GLU A 607 18.03 -16.99 -7.17
C GLU A 607 18.41 -16.18 -5.90
N HIS A 608 17.76 -15.03 -5.69
CA HIS A 608 18.00 -14.18 -4.53
C HIS A 608 17.42 -14.75 -3.24
N LEU A 609 16.33 -15.52 -3.30
CA LEU A 609 15.80 -16.27 -2.15
C LEU A 609 16.75 -17.41 -1.75
N GLU A 610 17.28 -18.16 -2.71
CA GLU A 610 18.26 -19.21 -2.45
C GLU A 610 19.56 -18.63 -1.87
N LEU A 611 20.01 -17.47 -2.37
CA LEU A 611 21.17 -16.76 -1.81
C LEU A 611 20.89 -16.29 -0.37
N SER A 612 19.72 -15.71 -0.11
CA SER A 612 19.27 -15.32 1.24
C SER A 612 19.39 -16.49 2.23
N ILE A 613 18.89 -17.68 1.84
CA ILE A 613 18.97 -18.88 2.71
C ILE A 613 20.42 -19.23 3.05
N LYS A 614 21.33 -19.16 2.07
CA LYS A 614 22.75 -19.48 2.25
C LYS A 614 23.45 -18.44 3.14
N LEU A 615 23.23 -17.15 2.89
CA LEU A 615 23.82 -16.06 3.70
C LEU A 615 23.33 -16.09 5.14
N LEU A 616 22.03 -16.32 5.36
CA LEU A 616 21.46 -16.56 6.70
C LEU A 616 22.14 -17.74 7.40
N GLY A 617 22.60 -18.74 6.65
CA GLY A 617 23.29 -19.93 7.17
C GLY A 617 24.71 -19.70 7.74
N TYR A 618 25.25 -18.48 7.72
CA TYR A 618 26.63 -18.15 8.11
C TYR A 618 27.05 -18.66 9.50
N SER A 619 26.13 -18.63 10.48
CA SER A 619 26.35 -19.01 11.87
C SER A 619 25.93 -20.44 12.23
N ALA A 620 25.45 -21.23 11.26
CA ALA A 620 24.81 -22.52 11.54
C ALA A 620 25.81 -23.65 11.83
N LEU A 621 25.71 -24.29 13.00
CA LEU A 621 26.69 -25.28 13.52
C LEU A 621 26.83 -26.59 12.72
N SER A 622 25.75 -27.19 12.19
CA SER A 622 25.76 -28.33 11.24
C SER A 622 24.33 -28.73 10.87
N SER A 623 24.15 -29.42 9.73
CA SER A 623 22.93 -30.12 9.31
C SER A 623 22.61 -31.27 10.27
N ALA A 624 21.98 -30.97 11.40
CA ALA A 624 21.25 -32.01 12.09
C ALA A 624 20.06 -32.38 11.19
N SER A 625 20.14 -33.53 10.51
CA SER A 625 18.97 -34.42 10.52
C SER A 625 18.46 -34.43 11.96
N LEU A 626 17.15 -34.25 12.13
CA LEU A 626 16.57 -34.13 13.46
C LEU A 626 17.17 -35.18 14.40
N PRO A 627 17.61 -34.82 15.63
CA PRO A 627 17.93 -35.84 16.61
C PRO A 627 16.69 -36.71 16.77
N SER A 628 16.80 -38.01 16.44
CA SER A 628 15.76 -38.98 16.74
C SER A 628 15.52 -38.94 18.24
N SER A 629 14.27 -38.75 18.64
CA SER A 629 13.86 -38.83 20.03
C SER A 629 14.15 -40.24 20.56
N SER A 630 15.28 -40.41 21.24
CA SER A 630 15.54 -41.61 22.03
C SER A 630 16.35 -41.25 23.27
N SER A 631 15.64 -40.88 24.33
CA SER A 631 16.02 -41.19 25.71
C SER A 631 14.83 -40.95 26.64
N ALA A 632 13.78 -41.78 26.52
CA ALA A 632 12.88 -41.99 27.64
C ALA A 632 13.53 -43.05 28.53
N ALA A 633 14.01 -42.63 29.70
CA ALA A 633 14.48 -43.54 30.73
C ALA A 633 13.34 -44.46 31.15
N SER A 634 13.63 -45.76 31.12
CA SER A 634 12.79 -46.86 31.56
C SER A 634 12.54 -46.80 33.08
N ILE A 635 11.29 -46.68 33.50
CA ILE A 635 10.83 -47.17 34.80
C ILE A 635 9.52 -47.92 34.59
N SER A 636 9.59 -49.22 34.85
CA SER A 636 8.50 -50.18 34.93
C SER A 636 7.63 -49.94 36.17
N ALA A 637 6.31 -50.01 36.03
CA ALA A 637 5.42 -50.39 37.14
C ALA A 637 4.13 -51.04 36.62
N SER A 638 3.75 -52.08 37.34
CA SER A 638 2.76 -53.12 37.07
C SER A 638 1.31 -52.73 37.34
N ALA A 639 0.41 -53.51 36.76
CA ALA A 639 -1.04 -53.48 36.91
C ALA A 639 -1.55 -53.66 38.35
N ALA A 640 -2.67 -53.00 38.67
CA ALA A 640 -3.75 -53.50 39.53
C ALA A 640 -5.02 -52.62 39.38
N SER A 641 -6.16 -53.24 39.63
CA SER A 641 -7.51 -52.95 39.15
C SER A 641 -8.44 -52.32 40.20
N THR A 642 -9.51 -51.64 39.72
CA THR A 642 -10.89 -51.51 40.28
C THR A 642 -11.06 -50.78 41.65
N THR A 643 -12.04 -49.91 41.94
CA THR A 643 -13.48 -49.74 41.63
C THR A 643 -13.95 -48.31 41.95
N GLY A 644 -15.06 -47.81 41.34
CA GLY A 644 -15.90 -46.73 41.90
C GLY A 644 -16.37 -45.61 40.93
N SER A 645 -17.64 -45.68 40.49
CA SER A 645 -18.42 -44.68 39.71
C SER A 645 -19.13 -43.64 40.61
N PRO A 646 -19.92 -42.66 40.11
CA PRO A 646 -19.91 -41.92 38.83
C PRO A 646 -20.13 -40.38 39.00
N ASN A 647 -19.64 -39.56 38.06
CA ASN A 647 -20.41 -38.44 37.48
C ASN A 647 -19.62 -37.70 36.39
N ASP A 648 -20.40 -37.16 35.43
CA ASP A 648 -20.07 -36.12 34.45
C ASP A 648 -19.53 -36.54 33.06
N LEU A 649 -20.54 -36.83 32.23
CA LEU A 649 -20.70 -36.54 30.80
C LEU A 649 -19.77 -35.45 30.21
N VAL A 650 -18.71 -35.85 29.48
CA VAL A 650 -18.32 -35.28 28.16
C VAL A 650 -17.54 -36.37 27.39
N SER A 651 -18.18 -37.01 26.41
CA SER A 651 -17.54 -37.69 25.28
C SER A 651 -18.04 -36.98 24.00
N SER A 652 -17.27 -36.75 22.95
CA SER A 652 -16.25 -37.59 22.35
C SER A 652 -15.30 -36.77 21.47
N MET A 653 -14.00 -36.90 21.72
CA MET A 653 -12.94 -36.72 20.72
C MET A 653 -12.04 -37.94 20.85
N SER A 654 -11.98 -38.74 19.78
CA SER A 654 -10.85 -39.55 19.31
C SER A 654 -11.30 -40.92 18.78
N SER A 655 -11.38 -41.04 17.45
CA SER A 655 -11.08 -42.28 16.73
C SER A 655 -11.06 -42.03 15.21
N MET A 656 -9.91 -41.59 14.68
CA MET A 656 -9.51 -42.04 13.35
C MET A 656 -8.04 -42.42 13.37
N SER A 657 -7.84 -43.72 13.57
CA SER A 657 -6.60 -44.44 13.35
C SER A 657 -6.31 -44.43 11.84
N ILE A 658 -5.25 -43.73 11.43
CA ILE A 658 -4.64 -43.92 10.12
C ILE A 658 -3.69 -45.10 10.26
N LYS A 659 -4.05 -46.22 9.64
CA LYS A 659 -3.18 -47.38 9.48
C LYS A 659 -1.92 -46.95 8.73
N SER A 660 -0.77 -47.06 9.40
CA SER A 660 0.55 -46.95 8.80
C SER A 660 0.78 -48.12 7.85
N ASN A 661 0.90 -47.83 6.55
CA ASN A 661 1.59 -48.68 5.58
C ASN A 661 2.01 -47.81 4.39
N ASN A 662 3.17 -47.18 4.50
CA ASN A 662 4.21 -47.17 3.47
C ASN A 662 5.35 -46.25 3.92
N SER A 663 6.55 -46.82 3.91
CA SER A 663 7.83 -46.14 4.04
C SER A 663 8.00 -45.09 2.94
N LEU A 664 7.77 -43.83 3.26
CA LEU A 664 8.31 -42.71 2.51
C LEU A 664 9.51 -42.18 3.30
N SER A 665 10.72 -42.56 2.86
CA SER A 665 11.94 -41.83 3.21
C SER A 665 11.75 -40.38 2.74
N LEU A 666 11.72 -39.43 3.68
CA LEU A 666 11.69 -38.01 3.34
C LEU A 666 12.93 -37.67 2.51
N SER A 667 12.70 -37.28 1.25
CA SER A 667 13.73 -36.69 0.39
C SER A 667 14.24 -35.41 1.05
N SER A 668 15.56 -35.32 1.23
CA SER A 668 16.25 -34.09 1.61
C SER A 668 15.86 -32.94 0.67
N SER A 669 15.38 -31.81 1.21
CA SER A 669 15.34 -30.57 0.44
C SER A 669 16.74 -30.33 -0.17
N PRO A 670 16.84 -29.96 -1.46
CA PRO A 670 18.13 -29.72 -2.10
C PRO A 670 18.87 -28.49 -1.53
N ILE A 671 18.19 -27.66 -0.71
CA ILE A 671 18.72 -26.40 -0.20
C ILE A 671 19.37 -26.62 1.17
N THR A 672 20.67 -26.37 1.24
CA THR A 672 21.44 -26.45 2.48
C THR A 672 21.19 -25.22 3.36
N LEU A 673 20.68 -25.42 4.58
CA LEU A 673 20.39 -24.34 5.55
C LEU A 673 21.60 -23.86 6.36
N ALA A 674 22.73 -24.58 6.29
CA ALA A 674 23.95 -24.26 6.99
C ALA A 674 25.08 -23.99 6.01
N LEU A 675 25.68 -22.80 6.10
CA LEU A 675 26.82 -22.45 5.28
C LEU A 675 28.11 -22.86 6.00
N LYS A 676 28.92 -23.69 5.34
CA LYS A 676 30.12 -24.31 5.92
C LYS A 676 31.36 -24.05 5.09
N ASP A 677 32.50 -23.96 5.76
CA ASP A 677 33.81 -23.90 5.12
C ASP A 677 34.21 -25.26 4.51
N SER A 678 35.38 -25.30 3.88
CA SER A 678 35.93 -26.54 3.29
C SER A 678 36.16 -27.67 4.31
N ASN A 679 36.16 -27.36 5.61
CA ASN A 679 36.34 -28.31 6.71
C ASN A 679 35.00 -28.70 7.36
N GLY A 680 33.87 -28.24 6.82
CA GLY A 680 32.54 -28.50 7.36
C GLY A 680 32.18 -27.71 8.62
N LYS A 681 32.96 -26.67 8.97
CA LYS A 681 32.71 -25.79 10.13
C LYS A 681 31.94 -24.52 9.72
N PRO A 682 31.20 -23.88 10.64
CA PRO A 682 30.57 -22.60 10.37
C PRO A 682 31.61 -21.50 10.17
N PHE A 683 31.27 -20.49 9.37
CA PHE A 683 32.13 -19.32 9.18
C PHE A 683 32.10 -18.35 10.36
N ALA A 684 31.02 -18.35 11.16
CA ALA A 684 30.93 -17.52 12.36
C ALA A 684 31.99 -17.89 13.41
N LYS A 685 32.65 -16.87 13.98
CA LYS A 685 33.68 -17.04 15.03
C LYS A 685 33.09 -17.22 16.43
N VAL A 686 31.83 -16.81 16.63
CA VAL A 686 31.11 -16.95 17.89
C VAL A 686 30.00 -17.98 17.72
N PRO A 687 29.80 -18.90 18.69
CA PRO A 687 28.72 -19.88 18.62
C PRO A 687 27.34 -19.21 18.63
N GLU A 688 26.49 -19.62 17.68
CA GLU A 688 25.12 -19.13 17.55
C GLU A 688 24.31 -19.38 18.83
N ASN A 689 23.78 -18.30 19.40
CA ASN A 689 22.91 -18.38 20.57
C ASN A 689 21.47 -18.78 20.16
N LYS A 690 20.65 -19.13 21.15
CA LYS A 690 19.28 -19.61 20.92
C LYS A 690 18.41 -18.60 20.17
N GLU A 691 18.49 -17.32 20.52
CA GLU A 691 17.68 -16.25 19.92
C GLU A 691 18.10 -16.00 18.47
N GLN A 692 19.40 -15.85 18.23
CA GLN A 692 19.97 -15.67 16.89
C GLN A 692 19.63 -16.85 15.98
N ARG A 693 19.61 -18.08 16.50
CA ARG A 693 19.11 -19.25 15.78
C ARG A 693 17.64 -19.13 15.39
N MET A 694 16.78 -18.64 16.28
CA MET A 694 15.35 -18.48 15.97
C MET A 694 15.14 -17.42 14.89
N ILE A 695 15.87 -16.30 14.93
CA ILE A 695 15.84 -15.26 13.89
C ILE A 695 16.25 -15.85 12.54
N ARG A 696 17.39 -16.55 12.49
CA ARG A 696 17.87 -17.21 11.27
C ARG A 696 16.83 -18.18 10.68
N ILE A 697 16.30 -19.08 11.51
CA ILE A 697 15.34 -20.09 11.06
C ILE A 697 14.02 -19.46 10.63
N MET A 698 13.57 -18.38 11.28
CA MET A 698 12.36 -17.66 10.88
C MET A 698 12.50 -17.10 9.46
N PHE A 699 13.62 -16.48 9.12
CA PHE A 699 13.82 -15.97 7.75
C PHE A 699 14.12 -17.05 6.73
N GLN A 700 14.84 -18.11 7.09
CA GLN A 700 15.04 -19.27 6.21
C GLN A 700 13.72 -19.98 5.91
N SER A 701 12.80 -20.11 6.88
CA SER A 701 11.50 -20.73 6.63
C SER A 701 10.64 -19.87 5.70
N ILE A 702 10.62 -18.54 5.88
CA ILE A 702 9.94 -17.62 4.96
C ILE A 702 10.47 -17.79 3.53
N ALA A 703 11.79 -17.80 3.35
CA ALA A 703 12.38 -17.99 2.03
C ALA A 703 12.00 -19.35 1.42
N LEU A 704 12.03 -20.44 2.21
CA LEU A 704 11.57 -21.76 1.78
C LEU A 704 10.09 -21.76 1.35
N ARG A 705 9.21 -21.09 2.10
CA ARG A 705 7.78 -20.93 1.75
C ARG A 705 7.63 -20.27 0.39
N ARG A 706 8.40 -19.21 0.13
CA ARG A 706 8.38 -18.46 -1.12
C ARG A 706 8.95 -19.24 -2.30
N LEU A 707 9.90 -20.13 -2.05
CA LEU A 707 10.43 -21.09 -3.02
C LEU A 707 9.51 -22.30 -3.28
N GLY A 708 8.40 -22.43 -2.53
CA GLY A 708 7.46 -23.55 -2.67
C GLY A 708 7.76 -24.76 -1.77
N TYR A 709 8.85 -24.74 -0.99
CA TYR A 709 9.18 -25.76 0.03
C TYR A 709 8.39 -25.52 1.32
N ILE A 710 7.05 -25.54 1.20
CA ILE A 710 6.14 -25.11 2.25
C ILE A 710 6.19 -26.05 3.47
N THR A 711 6.20 -27.37 3.24
CA THR A 711 6.24 -28.35 4.32
C THR A 711 7.55 -28.27 5.10
N GLU A 712 8.68 -28.24 4.40
CA GLU A 712 10.02 -28.17 5.00
C GLU A 712 10.22 -26.86 5.77
N GLY A 713 9.77 -25.73 5.19
CA GLY A 713 9.77 -24.44 5.86
C GLY A 713 8.95 -24.45 7.15
N MET A 714 7.76 -25.07 7.12
CA MET A 714 6.90 -25.18 8.30
C MET A 714 7.53 -26.07 9.39
N GLU A 715 8.11 -27.21 9.01
CA GLU A 715 8.73 -28.15 9.96
C GLU A 715 9.89 -27.51 10.73
N ILE A 716 10.77 -26.77 10.05
CA ILE A 716 11.90 -26.10 10.73
C ILE A 716 11.42 -24.95 11.61
N LEU A 717 10.40 -24.21 11.18
CA LEU A 717 9.80 -23.13 11.95
C LEU A 717 9.16 -23.69 13.23
N ASP A 718 8.39 -24.78 13.10
CA ASP A 718 7.72 -25.44 14.22
C ASP A 718 8.73 -25.96 15.24
N LYS A 719 9.72 -26.69 14.74
CA LYS A 719 10.70 -27.35 15.59
C LYS A 719 11.53 -26.36 16.39
N ILE A 720 12.00 -25.27 15.77
CA ILE A 720 13.01 -24.39 16.37
C ILE A 720 12.39 -23.14 17.00
N VAL A 721 11.35 -22.57 16.39
CA VAL A 721 10.78 -21.29 16.81
C VAL A 721 9.45 -21.49 17.54
N ILE A 722 8.46 -22.13 16.91
CA ILE A 722 7.11 -22.27 17.52
C ILE A 722 7.17 -23.12 18.78
N SER A 723 8.01 -24.16 18.84
CA SER A 723 8.19 -24.98 20.04
C SER A 723 8.62 -24.20 21.29
N GLN A 724 9.18 -23.00 21.12
CA GLN A 724 9.56 -22.09 22.21
C GLN A 724 8.41 -21.19 22.66
N LEU A 725 7.38 -21.02 21.81
CA LEU A 725 6.24 -20.15 22.02
C LEU A 725 4.99 -20.93 22.42
N VAL A 726 4.82 -22.14 21.90
CA VAL A 726 3.66 -23.00 22.11
C VAL A 726 4.15 -24.44 22.27
N ASN A 727 3.84 -25.07 23.40
CA ASN A 727 4.22 -26.46 23.64
C ASN A 727 3.23 -27.45 23.00
N SER A 728 3.51 -28.76 23.09
CA SER A 728 2.66 -29.82 22.57
C SER A 728 1.25 -29.88 23.19
N SER A 729 1.05 -29.34 24.40
CA SER A 729 -0.25 -29.24 25.05
C SER A 729 -1.02 -27.96 24.69
N GLY A 730 -0.47 -27.11 23.80
CA GLY A 730 -1.06 -25.83 23.41
C GLY A 730 -0.89 -24.70 24.42
N LYS A 731 -0.09 -24.90 25.49
CA LYS A 731 0.24 -23.86 26.46
C LYS A 731 1.26 -22.90 25.84
N THR A 732 0.96 -21.60 25.97
CA THR A 732 1.79 -20.52 25.42
C THR A 732 2.85 -20.04 26.41
N THR A 733 4.04 -19.74 25.91
CA THR A 733 5.14 -19.10 26.64
C THR A 733 5.41 -17.72 26.04
N LYS A 734 5.39 -16.69 26.88
CA LYS A 734 5.65 -15.30 26.47
C LYS A 734 7.13 -14.97 26.67
N LEU A 735 7.85 -14.76 25.57
CA LEU A 735 9.23 -14.31 25.50
C LEU A 735 9.24 -12.79 25.25
N SER A 736 10.32 -12.11 25.65
CA SER A 736 10.40 -10.64 25.57
C SER A 736 11.70 -10.07 24.98
N ASP A 737 12.71 -10.91 24.77
CA ASP A 737 14.04 -10.46 24.30
C ASP A 737 13.98 -9.84 22.89
N ASN A 738 13.10 -10.37 22.04
CA ASN A 738 12.92 -9.93 20.67
C ASN A 738 11.44 -9.69 20.34
N PRO A 739 10.92 -8.48 20.57
CA PRO A 739 9.49 -8.27 20.60
C PRO A 739 8.82 -8.34 19.21
N TYR A 740 9.58 -8.21 18.13
CA TYR A 740 9.06 -8.38 16.77
C TYR A 740 9.06 -9.85 16.31
N LEU A 741 10.05 -10.66 16.72
CA LEU A 741 10.24 -12.03 16.21
C LEU A 741 9.05 -12.93 16.51
N TYR A 742 8.55 -12.89 17.75
CA TYR A 742 7.54 -13.82 18.24
C TYR A 742 6.15 -13.63 17.59
N PRO A 743 5.55 -12.43 17.54
CA PRO A 743 4.30 -12.23 16.80
C PRO A 743 4.47 -12.53 15.30
N THR A 744 5.67 -12.29 14.74
CA THR A 744 5.97 -12.55 13.33
C THR A 744 6.01 -14.05 13.05
N ALA A 745 6.66 -14.85 13.89
CA ALA A 745 6.69 -16.31 13.75
C ALA A 745 5.29 -16.93 13.81
N LEU A 746 4.43 -16.44 14.71
CA LEU A 746 3.03 -16.88 14.83
C LEU A 746 2.19 -16.49 13.59
N TYR A 747 2.40 -15.28 13.06
CA TYR A 747 1.77 -14.83 11.82
C TYR A 747 2.18 -15.68 10.62
N GLU A 748 3.49 -15.88 10.42
CA GLU A 748 4.01 -16.71 9.34
C GLU A 748 3.55 -18.17 9.47
N ARG A 749 3.43 -18.69 10.71
CA ARG A 749 2.90 -20.03 10.92
C ARG A 749 1.44 -20.18 10.46
N ALA A 750 0.63 -19.14 10.60
CA ALA A 750 -0.71 -19.11 10.03
C ALA A 750 -0.68 -19.16 8.49
N LEU A 751 0.26 -18.45 7.86
CA LEU A 751 0.46 -18.47 6.41
C LEU A 751 0.86 -19.86 5.90
N PHE A 752 1.75 -20.55 6.62
CA PHE A 752 2.08 -21.95 6.31
C PHE A 752 0.85 -22.86 6.37
N THR A 753 0.03 -22.74 7.44
CA THR A 753 -1.22 -23.51 7.54
C THR A 753 -2.14 -23.23 6.37
N TRP A 754 -2.34 -21.96 6.03
CA TRP A 754 -3.20 -21.53 4.95
C TRP A 754 -2.74 -22.07 3.60
N LYS A 755 -1.43 -22.00 3.32
CA LYS A 755 -0.84 -22.51 2.10
C LYS A 755 -0.98 -24.02 1.93
N LEU A 756 -0.86 -24.78 3.02
CA LEU A 756 -0.94 -26.24 2.98
C LEU A 756 -2.38 -26.76 2.93
N LYS A 757 -3.29 -26.11 3.67
CA LYS A 757 -4.63 -26.65 3.95
C LYS A 757 -5.77 -25.83 3.33
N GLY A 758 -5.51 -24.63 2.83
CA GLY A 758 -6.53 -23.73 2.31
C GLY A 758 -7.69 -23.54 3.29
N ALA A 759 -8.92 -23.69 2.80
CA ALA A 759 -10.13 -23.57 3.59
C ALA A 759 -10.19 -24.55 4.79
N ASP A 760 -9.68 -25.78 4.64
CA ASP A 760 -9.62 -26.76 5.73
C ASP A 760 -8.67 -26.34 6.87
N GLY A 761 -7.73 -25.44 6.57
CA GLY A 761 -6.82 -24.85 7.54
C GLY A 761 -7.38 -23.66 8.30
N LEU A 762 -8.56 -23.13 7.91
CA LEU A 762 -9.08 -21.86 8.42
C LEU A 762 -9.16 -21.78 9.95
N PRO A 763 -9.72 -22.78 10.68
CA PRO A 763 -9.78 -22.73 12.15
C PRO A 763 -8.39 -22.68 12.80
N GLU A 764 -7.42 -23.40 12.23
CA GLU A 764 -6.04 -23.41 12.72
C GLU A 764 -5.33 -22.09 12.38
N CYS A 765 -5.55 -21.53 11.19
CA CYS A 765 -5.01 -20.22 10.80
C CYS A 765 -5.51 -19.13 11.77
N MET A 766 -6.81 -19.09 12.04
CA MET A 766 -7.41 -18.13 12.96
C MET A 766 -6.85 -18.26 14.39
N LYS A 767 -6.57 -19.48 14.84
CA LYS A 767 -5.90 -19.71 16.12
C LYS A 767 -4.49 -19.09 16.15
N TRP A 768 -3.67 -19.33 15.12
CA TRP A 768 -2.32 -18.77 15.04
C TRP A 768 -2.31 -17.24 14.92
N LEU A 769 -3.22 -16.67 14.12
CA LEU A 769 -3.38 -15.22 14.00
C LEU A 769 -3.83 -14.60 15.32
N THR A 770 -4.76 -15.22 16.04
CA THR A 770 -5.20 -14.78 17.37
C THR A 770 -4.04 -14.81 18.37
N LEU A 771 -3.20 -15.84 18.33
CA LEU A 771 -1.99 -15.91 19.17
C LEU A 771 -1.00 -14.79 18.82
N SER A 772 -0.79 -14.53 17.52
CA SER A 772 0.06 -13.41 17.06
C SER A 772 -0.48 -12.06 17.55
N GLN A 773 -1.80 -11.83 17.42
CA GLN A 773 -2.46 -10.60 17.87
C GLN A 773 -2.36 -10.42 19.39
N ASN A 774 -2.54 -11.48 20.17
CA ASN A 774 -2.43 -11.44 21.63
C ASN A 774 -0.98 -11.32 22.13
N TYR A 775 0.00 -11.63 21.28
CA TYR A 775 1.41 -11.41 21.59
C TYR A 775 1.78 -9.93 21.52
N HIS A 776 1.02 -9.15 20.74
CA HIS A 776 1.29 -7.74 20.56
C HIS A 776 1.22 -7.00 21.91
N ASN A 777 2.34 -6.42 22.28
CA ASN A 777 2.45 -5.44 23.35
C ASN A 777 2.64 -4.06 22.68
N ASP A 778 2.28 -2.99 23.38
CA ASP A 778 2.56 -1.61 22.95
C ASP A 778 4.06 -1.28 23.14
N ASP A 779 4.92 -2.08 22.50
CA ASP A 779 6.37 -1.97 22.57
C ASP A 779 6.90 -0.77 21.79
N TYR A 780 6.08 -0.12 20.97
CA TYR A 780 6.47 0.97 20.08
C TYR A 780 7.77 0.67 19.30
N GLU A 781 7.91 -0.58 18.82
CA GLU A 781 9.02 -1.06 17.97
C GLU A 781 8.43 -1.70 16.68
N LEU A 782 9.07 -2.74 16.14
CA LEU A 782 8.66 -3.34 14.87
C LEU A 782 7.45 -4.28 15.01
N SER A 783 7.08 -4.67 16.23
CA SER A 783 5.94 -5.56 16.48
C SER A 783 4.61 -4.94 16.02
N THR A 784 4.48 -3.60 16.06
CA THR A 784 3.29 -2.87 15.57
C THR A 784 3.06 -3.11 14.08
N ARG A 785 4.12 -3.27 13.28
CA ARG A 785 4.00 -3.57 11.83
C ARG A 785 3.41 -4.95 11.61
N THR A 786 3.90 -5.95 12.35
CA THR A 786 3.33 -7.30 12.32
C THR A 786 1.90 -7.33 12.85
N GLY A 787 1.60 -6.59 13.92
CA GLY A 787 0.25 -6.50 14.48
C GLY A 787 -0.79 -5.98 13.47
N MET A 788 -0.44 -4.98 12.67
CA MET A 788 -1.29 -4.51 11.56
C MET A 788 -1.54 -5.61 10.52
N LYS A 789 -0.50 -6.33 10.08
CA LYS A 789 -0.62 -7.45 9.13
C LYS A 789 -1.50 -8.57 9.68
N THR A 790 -1.28 -8.98 10.93
CA THR A 790 -2.05 -10.04 11.59
C THR A 790 -3.53 -9.67 11.64
N LYS A 791 -3.85 -8.44 12.06
CA LYS A 791 -5.22 -7.99 12.18
C LYS A 791 -5.92 -7.89 10.82
N ALA A 792 -5.24 -7.37 9.80
CA ALA A 792 -5.80 -7.33 8.46
C ALA A 792 -6.02 -8.74 7.86
N ALA A 793 -5.19 -9.73 8.21
CA ALA A 793 -5.43 -11.13 7.86
C ALA A 793 -6.64 -11.74 8.59
N ILE A 794 -6.80 -11.44 9.89
CA ILE A 794 -7.98 -11.87 10.69
C ILE A 794 -9.26 -11.36 10.05
N ASP A 795 -9.37 -10.05 9.83
CA ASP A 795 -10.61 -9.43 9.31
C ASP A 795 -11.06 -10.07 7.97
N ARG A 796 -10.11 -10.49 7.12
CA ARG A 796 -10.40 -11.16 5.83
C ARG A 796 -10.88 -12.60 5.99
N LEU A 797 -10.29 -13.32 6.93
CA LEU A 797 -10.61 -14.72 7.18
C LEU A 797 -11.87 -14.87 8.04
N GLU A 798 -12.22 -13.88 8.85
CA GLU A 798 -13.48 -13.83 9.60
C GLU A 798 -14.70 -13.89 8.68
N ASP A 799 -14.64 -13.24 7.50
CA ASP A 799 -15.70 -13.28 6.48
C ASP A 799 -15.92 -14.69 5.88
N LEU A 800 -14.98 -15.61 6.10
CA LEU A 800 -15.07 -17.01 5.67
C LEU A 800 -15.43 -17.99 6.78
N ASN A 801 -15.46 -17.54 8.04
CA ASN A 801 -15.58 -18.43 9.18
C ASN A 801 -16.98 -19.07 9.22
N TYR A 802 -17.02 -20.42 9.27
CA TYR A 802 -18.23 -21.23 9.14
C TYR A 802 -18.78 -21.79 10.43
#